data_AF-A0A2U1QBF2-F1
#
_entry.id   AF-A0A2U1QBF2-F1
#
_cell.length_a   1.000
_cell.length_b   1.000
_cell.length_c   1.000
_cell.angle_alpha   90.00
_cell.angle_beta   90.00
_cell.angle_gamma   90.00
#
_symmetry.space_group_name_H-M   'P 1'
#
loop_
_entity.id
_entity.type
_entity.pdbx_description
1 polymer ?
#
loop_
_entity_poly.entity_id
_entity_poly.type
_entity_poly.pdbx_seq_one_letter_code
_entity_poly.pdbx_strand_id
1 'polypeptide(L)'
;MALTTPTNSLWFCHSCSRSFTSSKRFFRWQLQSPNSTRDRFCNIAMVFNPFGVNSRSNFNTMGFDDSERYARMKHSDYRLHIDSTRGNSYARMIPSGTRKIEAQQRIPFRNDEFEPETWTEAAQVIKSIKEETCFSNKVNVSVSNAQYAESVKTDQYKHETQNMNGHGNFPSQQVNGNLTSRNSEVSPPQLYQKYPGSKQMSSPQVNQTHPEPKQKILDDNYSNGVNRSDLKSPKPTQKSSKGKSVNGVIHEDLKRPEPAEKFAEDKLVNGFDQKDLKCNDYEETYIVPIDTRHHTTDLQKRLMSIYDKVLVVDNISMAKEVVNKLMTQYRHLVHACDTEVADIDVKKETPVDHGEVICFSIYSGHEADFGNGKSCIWVDVLDGGGKSMLEIFSPFFEDPSIKKVWHNYSFDNHVIENYGLALSGFHADTMHMARLWDSSRRMSGGYSLEALTSDLKGIMSGADLGPNEELIGKVSMKTIFGRKNELKDGSEGKKIVIAPVEKLQRVEREPWICYSALDSISTLKLYERLKSKLSNREWKFNGVTKGTLFDFYEQYWRPFGELLVKMETDGVLVDRPYLQEIEKIARVDQQKATERFRNWASKQCPDAKFMNVNSDTQLRQLFFGGIINSKNPGLSLPTEKEFLVPNVDKIIEEGKKTATKNRKIKLNKICDGLQTETYTATGWPSMSGAALKTLAGKVVLDYDIIEEDNEESDENVDDAPDELDETKSKSFGNNSDTDYGTAYDAFGGGLEGHEACHAIAALCEYSSINSLITNFIEPLQKNDISGKNGRIHCSLNINTETGRLSARRPNLQNQPALEKDRYKIRQAFIAAPGNSLIVADYGQLELRILAHLAGCKSMLDAFEAGGDFHSRTAMNMYPYIRDAIESKEVLLEWHPQPGQESPPVPLLKDKFASERRKAKMLNFSIAYGKTAVGLARDWKVSVSEARETVARWYSDRAEVLKWQEARKQEARKIGCVYTLLGRARTFPSTKHASPSQRGHIERAAINTPVQGSAADVAMCAMLEISKNARLKELGWKLLLQVHDEVILEGPTESAEVAKAIVVDCMSKPFDGKNILKVDLSVDAKFAKNWYSAK
;
A
#
# COMPACT_ATOMS: atom_id res chain seq x y z
N MET A 1 -66.09 -0.84 45.20
CA MET A 1 -66.18 -1.11 46.66
C MET A 1 -65.23 -2.24 47.03
N ALA A 2 -65.15 -2.57 48.32
CA ALA A 2 -64.80 -3.86 48.93
C ALA A 2 -64.96 -5.10 48.00
N LEU A 3 -64.11 -6.16 48.06
CA LEU A 3 -63.89 -7.10 49.20
C LEU A 3 -65.19 -7.88 49.56
N THR A 4 -65.23 -9.17 49.95
CA THR A 4 -64.19 -10.03 50.59
C THR A 4 -64.59 -11.53 50.58
N THR A 5 -63.65 -12.48 50.27
CA THR A 5 -63.47 -13.85 50.89
C THR A 5 -64.64 -14.89 50.94
N PRO A 6 -64.46 -16.11 51.54
CA PRO A 6 -63.49 -17.21 51.36
C PRO A 6 -64.21 -18.55 50.93
N THR A 7 -63.66 -19.77 50.78
CA THR A 7 -62.70 -20.60 51.58
C THR A 7 -62.33 -21.92 50.84
N ASN A 8 -61.45 -22.76 51.42
CA ASN A 8 -61.16 -24.18 51.12
C ASN A 8 -60.25 -24.51 49.91
N SER A 9 -59.82 -25.78 49.82
CA SER A 9 -58.40 -26.14 49.55
C SER A 9 -58.18 -27.52 48.92
N LEU A 10 -57.07 -27.69 48.18
CA LEU A 10 -56.34 -28.96 47.96
C LEU A 10 -54.86 -28.68 47.51
N TRP A 11 -53.91 -29.40 48.12
CA TRP A 11 -52.51 -29.70 47.73
C TRP A 11 -51.42 -28.60 47.65
N PHE A 12 -50.56 -28.64 48.68
CA PHE A 12 -49.10 -28.41 48.70
C PHE A 12 -48.46 -27.14 48.09
N CYS A 13 -48.30 -26.13 48.97
CA CYS A 13 -47.00 -25.64 49.52
C CYS A 13 -45.75 -25.55 48.60
N HIS A 14 -44.88 -24.53 48.73
CA HIS A 14 -44.47 -23.88 50.00
C HIS A 14 -43.85 -22.47 49.81
N SER A 15 -43.70 -21.74 50.94
CA SER A 15 -42.86 -20.55 51.16
C SER A 15 -42.88 -19.38 50.15
N CYS A 16 -43.52 -18.26 50.56
CA CYS A 16 -43.36 -16.95 49.93
C CYS A 16 -41.95 -16.38 50.18
N SER A 17 -41.15 -16.13 49.12
CA SER A 17 -40.06 -15.15 49.21
C SER A 17 -39.62 -14.58 47.84
N ARG A 18 -39.38 -13.26 47.82
CA ARG A 18 -38.43 -12.51 46.98
C ARG A 18 -38.21 -12.97 45.51
N SER A 19 -38.86 -12.28 44.58
CA SER A 19 -38.13 -11.27 43.78
C SER A 19 -39.06 -10.35 42.99
N PHE A 20 -39.05 -9.05 43.33
CA PHE A 20 -39.31 -8.04 42.31
C PHE A 20 -38.11 -8.06 41.36
N THR A 21 -38.34 -8.31 40.09
CA THR A 21 -37.32 -8.20 39.05
C THR A 21 -36.93 -6.73 38.90
N SER A 22 -35.77 -6.36 39.44
CA SER A 22 -35.20 -5.02 39.26
C SER A 22 -35.10 -4.72 37.77
N SER A 23 -35.73 -3.64 37.30
CA SER A 23 -35.69 -3.20 35.90
C SER A 23 -34.31 -2.63 35.54
N LYS A 24 -33.35 -3.54 35.32
CA LYS A 24 -32.00 -3.23 34.85
C LYS A 24 -32.08 -2.72 33.42
N ARG A 25 -32.10 -1.40 33.24
CA ARG A 25 -31.78 -0.79 31.95
C ARG A 25 -30.27 -0.68 31.80
N PHE A 26 -29.76 -1.15 30.67
CA PHE A 26 -28.34 -1.15 30.35
C PHE A 26 -28.02 0.07 29.50
N PHE A 27 -26.91 0.74 29.79
CA PHE A 27 -26.48 1.91 29.02
C PHE A 27 -25.02 1.73 28.58
N ARG A 28 -24.79 1.95 27.30
CA ARG A 28 -23.48 1.81 26.65
C ARG A 28 -22.94 3.20 26.34
N TRP A 29 -21.80 3.53 26.93
CA TRP A 29 -21.22 4.87 26.87
C TRP A 29 -19.94 4.87 26.04
N GLN A 30 -19.77 5.86 25.16
CA GLN A 30 -18.53 6.12 24.43
C GLN A 30 -17.73 7.21 25.15
N LEU A 31 -16.51 6.90 25.59
CA LEU A 31 -15.60 7.87 26.21
C LEU A 31 -14.66 8.45 25.16
N GLN A 32 -15.01 9.63 24.63
CA GLN A 32 -14.07 10.42 23.84
C GLN A 32 -12.93 10.93 24.74
N SER A 33 -11.70 10.86 24.23
CA SER A 33 -10.54 11.52 24.79
C SER A 33 -9.85 12.27 23.64
N PRO A 34 -9.50 13.58 23.78
CA PRO A 34 -9.08 14.40 22.64
C PRO A 34 -7.87 13.88 21.84
N ASN A 35 -7.06 12.99 22.41
CA ASN A 35 -5.78 12.53 21.87
C ASN A 35 -5.71 11.00 21.70
N SER A 36 -6.79 10.32 21.30
CA SER A 36 -6.83 8.85 21.12
C SER A 36 -7.57 8.44 19.85
N THR A 37 -6.85 7.91 18.85
CA THR A 37 -7.41 7.41 17.57
C THR A 37 -8.09 6.03 17.67
N ARG A 38 -8.69 5.72 18.83
CA ARG A 38 -9.56 4.56 19.08
C ARG A 38 -10.56 4.90 20.18
N ASP A 39 -11.82 4.65 19.89
CA ASP A 39 -12.91 4.72 20.87
C ASP A 39 -12.75 3.67 21.98
N ARG A 40 -13.26 4.01 23.16
CA ARG A 40 -13.49 3.05 24.24
C ARG A 40 -14.93 3.13 24.69
N PHE A 41 -15.58 1.98 24.73
CA PHE A 41 -16.91 1.83 25.29
C PHE A 41 -16.83 1.41 26.76
N CYS A 42 -17.80 1.85 27.56
CA CYS A 42 -17.99 1.43 28.93
C CYS A 42 -19.48 1.09 29.16
N ASN A 43 -19.76 -0.10 29.67
CA ASN A 43 -21.13 -0.57 29.88
C ASN A 43 -21.50 -0.33 31.34
N ILE A 44 -22.48 0.55 31.58
CA ILE A 44 -22.96 0.89 32.92
C ILE A 44 -24.34 0.25 33.11
N ALA A 45 -24.43 -0.65 34.09
CA ALA A 45 -25.69 -1.26 34.52
C ALA A 45 -26.21 -0.53 35.76
N MET A 46 -27.09 0.45 35.58
CA MET A 46 -27.76 1.10 36.71
C MET A 46 -28.86 0.18 37.25
N VAL A 47 -28.77 -0.13 38.54
CA VAL A 47 -29.79 -0.93 39.25
C VAL A 47 -30.60 0.01 40.13
N PHE A 48 -31.75 0.44 39.64
CA PHE A 48 -32.73 1.14 40.47
C PHE A 48 -33.38 0.15 41.44
N ASN A 49 -33.39 0.50 42.73
CA ASN A 49 -34.12 -0.23 43.76
C ASN A 49 -35.44 0.53 44.03
N PRO A 50 -36.64 -0.08 43.85
CA PRO A 50 -37.91 0.65 44.01
C PRO A 50 -38.17 1.18 45.42
N PHE A 51 -37.48 0.65 46.44
CA PHE A 51 -37.69 1.00 47.84
C PHE A 51 -36.56 1.87 48.38
N GLY A 52 -36.83 3.18 48.46
CA GLY A 52 -36.09 4.13 49.28
C GLY A 52 -35.26 5.18 48.53
N VAL A 53 -35.92 6.25 48.06
CA VAL A 53 -35.69 7.61 48.61
C VAL A 53 -37.05 8.32 48.65
N ASN A 54 -37.56 8.62 49.84
CA ASN A 54 -38.79 9.38 50.03
C ASN A 54 -38.45 10.79 50.55
N SER A 55 -37.81 11.61 49.72
CA SER A 55 -37.48 13.01 50.02
C SER A 55 -37.30 13.84 48.74
N ARG A 56 -37.70 15.12 48.81
CA ARG A 56 -37.53 16.09 47.72
C ARG A 56 -36.05 16.48 47.59
N SER A 57 -35.40 16.11 46.49
CA SER A 57 -34.06 16.60 46.14
C SER A 57 -33.98 16.89 44.64
N ASN A 58 -33.50 18.08 44.28
CA ASN A 58 -33.46 18.55 42.89
C ASN A 58 -32.19 18.05 42.20
N PHE A 59 -32.33 17.34 41.07
CA PHE A 59 -31.21 16.80 40.28
C PHE A 59 -30.44 17.85 39.45
N ASN A 60 -30.70 19.14 39.63
CA ASN A 60 -30.15 20.23 38.80
C ASN A 60 -28.70 20.63 39.13
N THR A 61 -27.98 19.88 39.97
CA THR A 61 -26.64 20.23 40.46
C THR A 61 -25.63 19.08 40.31
N MET A 62 -25.47 18.55 39.09
CA MET A 62 -24.30 17.75 38.71
C MET A 62 -23.38 18.58 37.81
N GLY A 63 -22.24 19.01 38.35
CA GLY A 63 -21.13 19.59 37.59
C GLY A 63 -19.93 18.64 37.59
N PHE A 64 -19.13 18.69 36.52
CA PHE A 64 -17.87 17.96 36.40
C PHE A 64 -16.70 18.95 36.32
N ASP A 65 -15.52 18.48 36.70
CA ASP A 65 -14.24 19.19 36.63
C ASP A 65 -13.36 18.45 35.61
N ASP A 66 -12.98 19.13 34.53
CA ASP A 66 -12.26 18.56 33.39
C ASP A 66 -10.74 18.35 33.65
N SER A 67 -10.23 18.72 34.83
CA SER A 67 -8.77 18.80 35.07
C SER A 67 -8.04 17.50 35.41
N GLU A 68 -8.73 16.43 35.84
CA GLU A 68 -8.10 15.15 36.23
C GLU A 68 -8.63 13.90 35.49
N ARG A 69 -7.76 12.89 35.33
CA ARG A 69 -7.98 11.70 34.47
C ARG A 69 -9.09 10.73 34.88
N TYR A 70 -9.77 10.94 36.00
CA TYR A 70 -10.89 10.09 36.45
C TYR A 70 -11.94 10.93 37.19
N ALA A 71 -13.19 10.90 36.71
CA ALA A 71 -14.28 11.68 37.29
C ALA A 71 -14.59 11.30 38.75
N ARG A 72 -14.48 12.27 39.67
CA ARG A 72 -14.96 12.17 41.05
C ARG A 72 -16.31 12.88 41.21
N MET A 73 -17.39 12.11 41.32
CA MET A 73 -18.65 12.66 41.85
C MET A 73 -18.54 12.85 43.37
N LYS A 74 -18.89 14.04 43.87
CA LYS A 74 -19.11 14.29 45.30
C LYS A 74 -20.62 14.21 45.61
N HIS A 75 -21.03 13.17 46.32
CA HIS A 75 -22.28 13.12 47.08
C HIS A 75 -21.93 12.59 48.48
N SER A 76 -22.62 12.99 49.53
CA SER A 76 -22.28 12.61 50.91
C SER A 76 -22.37 11.08 51.12
N ASP A 77 -23.50 10.50 50.75
CA ASP A 77 -23.89 9.18 51.26
C ASP A 77 -23.42 8.01 50.38
N TYR A 78 -22.92 8.29 49.18
CA TYR A 78 -22.54 7.28 48.18
C TYR A 78 -21.25 7.63 47.44
N ARG A 79 -20.46 6.60 47.14
CA ARG A 79 -19.25 6.68 46.30
C ARG A 79 -19.34 5.74 45.10
N LEU A 80 -18.77 6.14 43.97
CA LEU A 80 -18.64 5.28 42.80
C LEU A 80 -17.47 4.30 42.99
N HIS A 81 -17.74 3.00 42.83
CA HIS A 81 -16.73 1.95 42.79
C HIS A 81 -16.66 1.38 41.37
N ILE A 82 -15.45 1.27 40.83
CA ILE A 82 -15.19 0.82 39.46
C ILE A 82 -14.23 -0.37 39.53
N ASP A 83 -14.64 -1.51 38.98
CA ASP A 83 -13.79 -2.68 38.76
C ASP A 83 -13.37 -2.76 37.27
N SER A 84 -12.13 -3.15 37.03
CA SER A 84 -11.43 -3.02 35.76
C SER A 84 -10.64 -4.29 35.41
N THR A 85 -11.33 -5.26 34.81
CA THR A 85 -10.70 -6.40 34.13
C THR A 85 -11.00 -6.35 32.64
N ARG A 86 -9.98 -6.52 31.79
CA ARG A 86 -9.97 -5.86 30.47
C ARG A 86 -11.01 -6.42 29.50
N GLY A 87 -11.66 -5.51 28.78
CA GLY A 87 -12.77 -5.77 27.87
C GLY A 87 -13.97 -4.92 28.26
N ASN A 88 -14.43 -5.06 29.51
CA ASN A 88 -15.52 -4.29 30.10
C ASN A 88 -15.09 -3.74 31.48
N SER A 89 -15.22 -2.43 31.68
CA SER A 89 -15.14 -1.85 33.05
C SER A 89 -16.55 -1.81 33.62
N TYR A 90 -16.72 -2.17 34.90
CA TYR A 90 -18.02 -2.16 35.58
C TYR A 90 -18.02 -1.13 36.70
N ALA A 91 -19.03 -0.25 36.71
CA ALA A 91 -19.19 0.78 37.72
C ALA A 91 -20.49 0.56 38.52
N ARG A 92 -20.41 0.70 39.86
CA ARG A 92 -21.54 0.62 40.79
C ARG A 92 -21.40 1.68 41.87
N MET A 93 -22.49 2.39 42.19
CA MET A 93 -22.55 3.21 43.41
C MET A 93 -22.69 2.31 44.64
N ILE A 94 -21.89 2.57 45.67
CA ILE A 94 -21.95 1.90 46.98
C ILE A 94 -22.05 2.95 48.09
N PRO A 95 -22.73 2.67 49.21
CA PRO A 95 -22.79 3.59 50.34
C PRO A 95 -21.39 3.96 50.88
N SER A 96 -21.27 5.17 51.42
CA SER A 96 -20.05 5.72 52.04
C SER A 96 -19.74 5.07 53.40
N GLY A 97 -19.53 3.75 53.41
CA GLY A 97 -19.16 2.98 54.60
C GLY A 97 -18.81 1.51 54.36
N THR A 98 -19.22 0.92 53.24
CA THR A 98 -19.01 -0.51 52.95
C THR A 98 -17.52 -0.85 52.74
N ARG A 99 -16.98 -1.79 53.53
CA ARG A 99 -15.54 -2.15 53.56
C ARG A 99 -15.15 -3.46 52.84
N LYS A 100 -16.09 -4.34 52.51
CA LYS A 100 -15.88 -5.53 51.66
C LYS A 100 -17.03 -5.70 50.67
N ILE A 101 -16.77 -6.35 49.55
CA ILE A 101 -17.74 -6.71 48.52
C ILE A 101 -17.47 -8.18 48.17
N GLU A 102 -18.49 -9.03 48.22
CA GLU A 102 -18.39 -10.45 47.85
C GLU A 102 -18.70 -10.67 46.37
N ALA A 103 -18.00 -11.62 45.75
CA ALA A 103 -18.10 -11.90 44.32
C ALA A 103 -19.24 -12.89 44.03
N GLN A 104 -20.40 -12.39 43.62
CA GLN A 104 -21.48 -13.20 43.05
C GLN A 104 -21.52 -13.16 41.51
N GLN A 105 -22.19 -14.15 40.93
CA GLN A 105 -22.02 -14.65 39.56
C GLN A 105 -22.03 -13.60 38.43
N ARG A 106 -21.10 -13.76 37.48
CA ARG A 106 -21.14 -13.12 36.15
C ARG A 106 -22.04 -13.96 35.23
N ILE A 107 -23.01 -13.35 34.56
CA ILE A 107 -23.95 -14.01 33.63
C ILE A 107 -23.70 -13.48 32.20
N PRO A 108 -23.71 -14.32 31.13
CA PRO A 108 -23.54 -13.87 29.75
C PRO A 108 -24.76 -13.11 29.21
N PHE A 109 -24.53 -12.20 28.27
CA PHE A 109 -25.59 -11.46 27.57
C PHE A 109 -26.05 -12.19 26.31
N ARG A 110 -27.34 -12.04 25.96
CA ARG A 110 -27.85 -12.12 24.58
C ARG A 110 -28.21 -10.69 24.13
N ASN A 111 -28.06 -10.41 22.84
CA ASN A 111 -28.68 -9.24 22.23
C ASN A 111 -30.16 -9.57 21.97
N ASP A 112 -31.05 -8.66 22.34
CA ASP A 112 -31.96 -7.95 21.42
C ASP A 112 -32.66 -6.82 22.21
N GLU A 113 -33.34 -5.91 21.52
CA GLU A 113 -34.10 -4.74 22.04
C GLU A 113 -33.30 -3.53 22.61
N PHE A 114 -33.38 -2.39 21.88
CA PHE A 114 -33.15 -0.98 22.25
C PHE A 114 -31.92 -0.56 23.11
N GLU A 115 -30.88 -0.04 22.45
CA GLU A 115 -29.86 0.88 23.03
C GLU A 115 -30.09 2.33 22.49
N PRO A 116 -30.20 3.39 23.34
CA PRO A 116 -30.10 4.79 22.90
C PRO A 116 -28.62 5.22 22.73
N GLU A 117 -28.32 6.14 21.81
CA GLU A 117 -26.93 6.45 21.43
C GLU A 117 -26.35 7.74 22.02
N THR A 118 -27.18 8.73 22.37
CA THR A 118 -26.73 10.05 22.86
C THR A 118 -27.35 10.46 24.20
N TRP A 119 -26.72 11.42 24.87
CA TRP A 119 -27.24 11.99 26.13
C TRP A 119 -28.59 12.69 25.92
N THR A 120 -28.76 13.39 24.78
CA THR A 120 -29.99 14.11 24.45
C THR A 120 -31.16 13.14 24.25
N GLU A 121 -30.94 12.04 23.53
CA GLU A 121 -31.94 10.97 23.37
C GLU A 121 -32.24 10.29 24.71
N ALA A 122 -31.22 10.02 25.54
CA ALA A 122 -31.43 9.47 26.88
C ALA A 122 -32.27 10.40 27.78
N ALA A 123 -32.05 11.72 27.70
CA ALA A 123 -32.86 12.72 28.40
C ALA A 123 -34.30 12.79 27.85
N GLN A 124 -34.48 12.68 26.53
CA GLN A 124 -35.80 12.63 25.90
C GLN A 124 -36.55 11.34 26.24
N VAL A 125 -35.89 10.18 26.30
CA VAL A 125 -36.47 8.91 26.75
C VAL A 125 -36.83 8.95 28.24
N ILE A 126 -35.99 9.56 29.08
CA ILE A 126 -36.32 9.79 30.50
C ILE A 126 -37.53 10.74 30.63
N LYS A 127 -37.70 11.68 29.70
CA LYS A 127 -38.87 12.57 29.63
C LYS A 127 -40.13 11.86 29.13
N SER A 128 -40.05 11.05 28.07
CA SER A 128 -41.20 10.31 27.52
C SER A 128 -41.72 9.27 28.51
N ILE A 129 -40.86 8.54 29.22
CA ILE A 129 -41.27 7.61 30.29
C ILE A 129 -42.06 8.34 31.38
N LYS A 130 -41.74 9.61 31.63
CA LYS A 130 -42.42 10.50 32.58
C LYS A 130 -43.81 10.94 32.09
N GLU A 131 -44.04 10.92 30.79
CA GLU A 131 -45.30 11.28 30.12
C GLU A 131 -46.17 10.03 29.95
N GLU A 132 -45.60 8.89 29.53
CA GLU A 132 -46.25 7.56 29.46
C GLU A 132 -46.76 7.09 30.83
N THR A 133 -45.96 7.24 31.90
CA THR A 133 -46.40 6.89 33.27
C THR A 133 -47.47 7.83 33.83
N CYS A 134 -47.76 8.95 33.16
CA CYS A 134 -48.88 9.83 33.46
C CYS A 134 -50.14 9.57 32.62
N PHE A 135 -50.04 8.91 31.46
CA PHE A 135 -51.16 8.83 30.49
C PHE A 135 -51.91 7.49 30.44
N SER A 136 -51.32 6.35 30.83
CA SER A 136 -51.96 5.03 30.68
C SER A 136 -53.11 4.73 31.65
N ASN A 137 -53.42 5.63 32.59
CA ASN A 137 -54.53 5.51 33.54
C ASN A 137 -55.89 6.00 32.96
N LYS A 138 -56.36 5.42 31.84
CA LYS A 138 -57.80 5.47 31.41
C LYS A 138 -58.17 4.56 30.20
N VAL A 139 -58.91 3.49 30.51
CA VAL A 139 -60.08 2.92 29.81
C VAL A 139 -59.99 2.41 28.34
N ASN A 140 -60.34 1.12 28.19
CA ASN A 140 -60.80 0.30 27.06
C ASN A 140 -61.54 1.00 25.87
N VAL A 141 -61.52 0.40 24.66
CA VAL A 141 -62.61 -0.44 24.09
C VAL A 141 -62.26 -1.06 22.70
N SER A 142 -62.80 -2.27 22.50
CA SER A 142 -62.70 -3.32 21.47
C SER A 142 -62.97 -3.10 19.95
N VAL A 143 -62.42 -4.04 19.15
CA VAL A 143 -63.11 -4.94 18.15
C VAL A 143 -63.06 -4.75 16.59
N SER A 144 -62.84 -5.91 15.92
CA SER A 144 -63.19 -6.38 14.54
C SER A 144 -62.38 -6.05 13.26
N ASN A 145 -61.94 -7.14 12.59
CA ASN A 145 -62.20 -7.61 11.19
C ASN A 145 -61.94 -6.67 9.97
N ALA A 146 -61.66 -7.14 8.74
CA ALA A 146 -61.82 -8.48 8.14
C ALA A 146 -60.95 -8.72 6.87
N GLN A 147 -60.53 -9.99 6.64
CA GLN A 147 -60.79 -10.85 5.45
C GLN A 147 -60.52 -10.39 3.99
N TYR A 148 -60.15 -11.25 3.00
CA TYR A 148 -59.63 -12.64 2.92
C TYR A 148 -59.28 -13.03 1.45
N ALA A 149 -58.90 -14.31 1.22
CA ALA A 149 -58.91 -15.09 -0.05
C ALA A 149 -57.88 -14.76 -1.15
N GLU A 150 -57.09 -15.66 -1.76
CA GLU A 150 -57.22 -17.11 -2.17
C GLU A 150 -57.99 -17.32 -3.49
N SER A 151 -57.72 -18.31 -4.37
CA SER A 151 -56.58 -19.23 -4.64
C SER A 151 -56.72 -19.77 -6.12
N VAL A 152 -56.24 -20.90 -6.68
CA VAL A 152 -55.66 -22.19 -6.20
C VAL A 152 -54.90 -22.98 -7.32
N LYS A 153 -54.03 -23.93 -6.90
CA LYS A 153 -53.53 -25.24 -7.47
C LYS A 153 -53.98 -25.75 -8.87
N THR A 154 -53.30 -26.66 -9.59
CA THR A 154 -51.92 -27.27 -9.71
C THR A 154 -51.83 -27.93 -11.14
N ASP A 155 -51.18 -29.03 -11.58
CA ASP A 155 -50.39 -30.17 -11.02
C ASP A 155 -49.54 -30.89 -12.13
N GLN A 156 -49.09 -32.15 -11.91
CA GLN A 156 -48.14 -32.94 -12.75
C GLN A 156 -48.85 -34.02 -13.65
N TYR A 157 -48.23 -34.91 -14.47
CA TYR A 157 -46.84 -35.41 -14.57
C TYR A 157 -46.46 -36.06 -15.95
N LYS A 158 -45.33 -36.79 -15.99
CA LYS A 158 -44.62 -37.56 -17.07
C LYS A 158 -45.41 -38.41 -18.10
N HIS A 159 -44.81 -38.62 -19.29
CA HIS A 159 -44.62 -39.94 -19.95
C HIS A 159 -43.47 -39.93 -21.02
N GLU A 160 -43.26 -41.02 -21.78
CA GLU A 160 -41.95 -41.41 -22.38
C GLU A 160 -41.96 -41.79 -23.89
N THR A 161 -40.82 -41.51 -24.57
CA THR A 161 -40.15 -42.15 -25.75
C THR A 161 -40.89 -42.95 -26.85
N GLN A 162 -40.51 -42.71 -28.13
CA GLN A 162 -40.20 -43.76 -29.14
C GLN A 162 -39.34 -43.24 -30.34
N ASN A 163 -38.86 -44.13 -31.22
CA ASN A 163 -37.81 -43.90 -32.25
C ASN A 163 -38.31 -44.03 -33.71
N MET A 164 -37.60 -43.43 -34.70
CA MET A 164 -36.91 -44.12 -35.84
C MET A 164 -36.74 -43.32 -37.17
N ASN A 165 -35.61 -43.56 -37.86
CA ASN A 165 -35.30 -43.46 -39.31
C ASN A 165 -35.41 -42.08 -40.03
N GLY A 166 -34.61 -41.73 -41.06
CA GLY A 166 -33.44 -42.41 -41.68
C GLY A 166 -33.13 -41.87 -43.10
N HIS A 167 -31.84 -41.80 -43.48
CA HIS A 167 -31.27 -41.32 -44.78
C HIS A 167 -31.43 -39.81 -45.13
N GLY A 168 -30.49 -39.13 -45.81
CA GLY A 168 -29.08 -39.48 -46.12
C GLY A 168 -28.52 -38.84 -47.41
N ASN A 169 -27.27 -38.32 -47.39
CA ASN A 169 -26.25 -38.47 -48.46
C ASN A 169 -24.98 -37.61 -48.22
N PHE A 170 -23.81 -38.20 -48.51
CA PHE A 170 -22.54 -37.52 -48.83
C PHE A 170 -22.41 -37.37 -50.37
N PRO A 171 -21.40 -36.64 -50.89
CA PRO A 171 -20.13 -37.30 -51.21
C PRO A 171 -18.88 -36.50 -50.81
N SER A 172 -17.85 -37.21 -50.34
CA SER A 172 -16.45 -36.79 -50.44
C SER A 172 -15.84 -37.29 -51.75
N GLN A 173 -14.60 -36.91 -52.10
CA GLN A 173 -13.56 -37.91 -52.47
C GLN A 173 -12.14 -37.35 -52.71
N GLN A 174 -11.15 -38.17 -52.30
CA GLN A 174 -9.83 -38.40 -52.94
C GLN A 174 -8.72 -37.30 -52.83
N VAL A 175 -7.41 -37.63 -52.72
CA VAL A 175 -6.73 -38.95 -52.68
C VAL A 175 -5.35 -38.92 -51.95
N ASN A 176 -4.98 -40.04 -51.29
CA ASN A 176 -3.65 -40.54 -50.86
C ASN A 176 -2.66 -39.62 -50.07
N GLY A 177 -1.71 -40.17 -49.28
CA GLY A 177 -1.54 -41.55 -48.81
C GLY A 177 -0.12 -41.92 -48.31
N ASN A 178 -0.07 -42.63 -47.18
CA ASN A 178 0.94 -43.61 -46.70
C ASN A 178 2.48 -43.34 -46.66
N LEU A 179 3.00 -43.42 -45.42
CA LEU A 179 4.16 -44.21 -44.93
C LEU A 179 5.64 -43.88 -45.25
N THR A 180 6.47 -44.25 -44.26
CA THR A 180 7.86 -44.78 -44.32
C THR A 180 9.09 -43.88 -44.59
N SER A 181 9.68 -43.46 -43.46
CA SER A 181 11.02 -43.89 -42.98
C SER A 181 12.34 -43.49 -43.67
N ARG A 182 13.25 -42.96 -42.80
CA ARG A 182 14.68 -43.29 -42.65
C ARG A 182 15.72 -42.95 -43.76
N ASN A 183 16.76 -42.28 -43.25
CA ASN A 183 18.21 -42.49 -43.49
C ASN A 183 19.02 -41.61 -44.46
N SER A 184 20.23 -41.34 -43.96
CA SER A 184 21.54 -41.28 -44.65
C SER A 184 21.98 -40.08 -45.52
N GLU A 185 22.83 -39.25 -44.88
CA GLU A 185 24.26 -39.09 -45.20
C GLU A 185 24.80 -38.03 -46.19
N VAL A 186 26.12 -37.79 -45.99
CA VAL A 186 27.13 -37.12 -46.81
C VAL A 186 27.15 -35.58 -46.79
N SER A 187 28.38 -35.04 -46.78
CA SER A 187 28.69 -33.60 -46.77
C SER A 187 29.37 -33.15 -48.10
N PRO A 188 30.46 -32.35 -48.15
CA PRO A 188 30.40 -31.05 -48.84
C PRO A 188 31.34 -30.93 -50.05
N PRO A 189 31.44 -29.73 -50.64
CA PRO A 189 32.73 -29.02 -50.62
C PRO A 189 32.56 -27.57 -50.08
N GLN A 190 33.52 -26.91 -49.40
CA GLN A 190 34.90 -26.56 -49.79
C GLN A 190 34.96 -25.73 -51.10
N LEU A 191 35.78 -24.67 -51.28
CA LEU A 191 37.15 -24.43 -50.81
C LEU A 191 37.52 -22.91 -50.71
N TYR A 192 38.23 -22.51 -49.63
CA TYR A 192 39.50 -21.70 -49.64
C TYR A 192 39.52 -20.21 -50.13
N GLN A 193 40.45 -19.31 -49.72
CA GLN A 193 41.37 -19.20 -48.55
C GLN A 193 42.01 -17.79 -48.43
N LYS A 194 42.73 -17.54 -47.32
CA LYS A 194 43.95 -16.68 -47.15
C LYS A 194 43.87 -15.14 -46.95
N TYR A 195 44.17 -14.77 -45.68
CA TYR A 195 45.12 -13.73 -45.19
C TYR A 195 46.31 -13.37 -46.13
N PRO A 196 47.06 -12.23 -45.96
CA PRO A 196 47.41 -11.58 -44.67
C PRO A 196 47.59 -10.03 -44.68
N GLY A 197 48.18 -9.46 -43.61
CA GLY A 197 48.81 -8.13 -43.62
C GLY A 197 48.82 -7.41 -42.27
N SER A 198 49.87 -6.64 -41.93
CA SER A 198 49.97 -5.96 -40.62
C SER A 198 50.65 -4.59 -40.65
N LYS A 199 50.09 -3.66 -39.85
CA LYS A 199 50.69 -2.44 -39.25
C LYS A 199 51.07 -1.22 -40.13
N GLN A 200 50.82 -0.07 -39.50
CA GLN A 200 51.64 1.16 -39.41
C GLN A 200 51.33 2.41 -40.27
N MET A 201 51.54 3.55 -39.61
CA MET A 201 51.87 4.92 -40.09
C MET A 201 50.77 5.91 -40.58
N SER A 202 50.57 6.94 -39.74
CA SER A 202 50.54 8.40 -40.00
C SER A 202 49.63 9.07 -41.05
N SER A 203 49.02 10.19 -40.62
CA SER A 203 48.39 11.25 -41.43
C SER A 203 49.36 11.97 -42.39
N PRO A 204 48.85 12.68 -43.41
CA PRO A 204 48.86 14.16 -43.34
C PRO A 204 47.57 14.86 -43.85
N GLN A 205 47.60 16.20 -43.90
CA GLN A 205 46.48 17.13 -44.22
C GLN A 205 46.38 17.49 -45.73
N VAL A 206 45.40 18.32 -46.15
CA VAL A 206 45.64 19.69 -46.75
C VAL A 206 44.36 20.41 -47.32
N ASN A 207 44.10 21.62 -46.79
CA ASN A 207 43.50 22.87 -47.37
C ASN A 207 42.05 23.06 -47.91
N GLN A 208 41.68 24.37 -47.89
CA GLN A 208 40.63 25.14 -48.63
C GLN A 208 39.18 25.17 -48.07
N THR A 209 38.45 26.30 -48.01
CA THR A 209 38.78 27.72 -47.68
C THR A 209 37.50 28.48 -47.24
N HIS A 210 37.61 29.59 -46.50
CA HIS A 210 36.47 30.43 -46.02
C HIS A 210 35.80 31.30 -47.11
N PRO A 211 34.66 31.96 -46.79
CA PRO A 211 34.77 33.38 -46.42
C PRO A 211 34.15 33.78 -45.06
N GLU A 212 34.79 34.76 -44.43
CA GLU A 212 34.42 35.48 -43.19
C GLU A 212 33.85 36.87 -43.57
N PRO A 213 33.05 37.57 -42.74
CA PRO A 213 33.65 38.60 -41.84
C PRO A 213 32.86 38.89 -40.52
N LYS A 214 33.28 39.70 -39.52
CA LYS A 214 34.56 40.17 -38.89
C LYS A 214 34.17 41.03 -37.65
N GLN A 215 34.94 41.27 -36.57
CA GLN A 215 36.07 40.63 -35.85
C GLN A 215 36.01 41.28 -34.41
N LYS A 216 36.98 41.68 -33.56
CA LYS A 216 38.46 41.78 -33.50
C LYS A 216 38.86 42.09 -32.01
N ILE A 217 40.18 42.23 -31.71
CA ILE A 217 40.80 42.95 -30.55
C ILE A 217 40.72 42.22 -29.18
N LEU A 218 41.79 42.09 -28.37
CA LEU A 218 43.26 42.04 -28.62
C LEU A 218 43.94 41.15 -27.53
N ASP A 219 44.76 40.20 -28.00
CA ASP A 219 46.19 39.96 -27.72
C ASP A 219 46.78 39.92 -26.27
N ASP A 220 47.56 38.84 -26.04
CA ASP A 220 48.97 38.83 -25.54
C ASP A 220 49.33 39.03 -24.03
N ASN A 221 50.34 38.34 -23.42
CA ASN A 221 51.23 37.24 -23.90
C ASN A 221 52.03 36.51 -22.77
N TYR A 222 52.72 35.41 -23.14
CA TYR A 222 53.92 34.78 -22.53
C TYR A 222 53.92 34.17 -21.09
N SER A 223 55.07 33.58 -20.67
CA SER A 223 55.11 32.27 -19.96
C SER A 223 56.32 31.99 -19.02
N ASN A 224 56.30 30.80 -18.39
CA ASN A 224 57.37 30.07 -17.64
C ASN A 224 57.57 30.39 -16.13
N GLY A 225 58.10 29.45 -15.31
CA GLY A 225 58.90 29.89 -14.14
C GLY A 225 59.23 29.06 -12.87
N VAL A 226 58.80 27.80 -12.65
CA VAL A 226 59.49 26.77 -11.80
C VAL A 226 60.06 27.07 -10.35
N ASN A 227 59.72 26.21 -9.37
CA ASN A 227 60.45 25.77 -8.13
C ASN A 227 60.33 26.44 -6.70
N ARG A 228 59.81 25.61 -5.76
CA ARG A 228 60.32 25.14 -4.43
C ARG A 228 60.57 26.05 -3.18
N SER A 229 60.28 25.43 -2.02
CA SER A 229 60.91 25.54 -0.66
C SER A 229 60.64 26.82 0.18
N ASP A 230 60.58 26.82 1.53
CA ASP A 230 60.47 25.71 2.51
C ASP A 230 59.93 26.13 3.91
N LEU A 231 59.55 25.12 4.72
CA LEU A 231 59.59 25.00 6.20
C LEU A 231 58.94 26.01 7.21
N LYS A 232 58.24 25.38 8.18
CA LYS A 232 58.14 25.66 9.65
C LYS A 232 57.07 26.60 10.24
N SER A 233 56.57 26.17 11.40
CA SER A 233 55.61 26.82 12.32
C SER A 233 56.33 27.31 13.60
N PRO A 234 55.66 28.11 14.47
CA PRO A 234 54.97 27.51 15.63
C PRO A 234 53.70 28.26 16.12
N LYS A 235 53.09 27.77 17.22
CA LYS A 235 52.02 28.45 18.00
C LYS A 235 52.62 29.43 19.02
N PRO A 236 51.83 30.35 19.62
CA PRO A 236 51.49 30.16 21.05
C PRO A 236 50.02 30.52 21.40
N THR A 237 49.74 30.91 22.66
CA THR A 237 48.42 30.73 23.32
C THR A 237 47.96 31.87 24.26
N GLN A 238 46.64 32.05 24.33
CA GLN A 238 45.82 32.45 25.51
C GLN A 238 45.84 33.88 26.10
N LYS A 239 44.63 34.27 26.56
CA LYS A 239 44.24 34.98 27.83
C LYS A 239 43.91 36.50 27.86
N SER A 240 42.59 36.74 27.95
CA SER A 240 41.85 37.42 29.06
C SER A 240 41.72 38.96 29.18
N SER A 241 40.43 39.37 29.16
CA SER A 241 39.66 40.15 30.17
C SER A 241 39.63 41.70 30.22
N LYS A 242 38.41 42.23 29.99
CA LYS A 242 37.60 43.21 30.77
C LYS A 242 38.22 44.58 31.21
N GLY A 243 37.58 45.69 30.81
CA GLY A 243 37.74 47.03 31.43
C GLY A 243 36.59 48.02 31.10
N LYS A 244 35.95 48.65 32.09
CA LYS A 244 34.68 49.43 32.00
C LYS A 244 34.84 50.97 31.90
N SER A 245 33.76 51.65 31.44
CA SER A 245 33.26 52.99 31.87
C SER A 245 34.02 54.25 31.33
N VAL A 246 33.49 55.50 31.26
CA VAL A 246 32.70 56.33 32.22
C VAL A 246 31.89 57.51 31.56
N ASN A 247 30.66 57.80 32.08
CA ASN A 247 29.80 59.04 32.07
C ASN A 247 29.26 59.73 30.78
N GLY A 248 28.13 60.49 30.90
CA GLY A 248 27.55 61.26 29.76
C GLY A 248 26.43 62.34 29.92
N VAL A 249 25.55 62.36 30.94
CA VAL A 249 24.53 63.46 31.18
C VAL A 249 23.45 63.63 30.06
N ILE A 250 22.60 64.66 30.14
CA ILE A 250 21.28 64.87 29.46
C ILE A 250 21.02 66.42 29.30
N HIS A 251 19.93 67.04 28.78
CA HIS A 251 18.49 66.71 28.58
C HIS A 251 17.86 67.67 27.52
N GLU A 252 16.88 67.21 26.70
CA GLU A 252 15.84 68.00 25.95
C GLU A 252 16.24 69.13 24.93
N ASP A 253 15.48 69.51 23.87
CA ASP A 253 14.15 69.07 23.38
C ASP A 253 13.88 69.28 21.84
N LEU A 254 12.83 68.61 21.32
CA LEU A 254 11.93 68.87 20.15
C LEU A 254 12.38 69.14 18.67
N LYS A 255 11.75 68.35 17.76
CA LYS A 255 11.08 68.68 16.45
C LYS A 255 11.75 68.58 15.04
N ARG A 256 11.13 67.68 14.24
CA ARG A 256 10.77 67.71 12.79
C ARG A 256 11.86 67.45 11.69
N PRO A 257 11.46 67.05 10.45
CA PRO A 257 12.25 66.12 9.61
C PRO A 257 12.52 66.57 8.14
N GLU A 258 12.86 65.60 7.26
CA GLU A 258 13.15 65.64 5.80
C GLU A 258 14.61 65.95 5.37
N PRO A 259 15.09 65.52 4.17
CA PRO A 259 14.76 64.30 3.38
C PRO A 259 15.98 63.61 2.69
N ALA A 260 15.71 62.53 1.95
CA ALA A 260 16.33 62.12 0.66
C ALA A 260 17.77 61.49 0.54
N GLU A 261 17.82 60.47 -0.34
CA GLU A 261 18.85 60.11 -1.35
C GLU A 261 20.17 59.31 -1.11
N LYS A 262 20.33 58.29 -1.98
CA LYS A 262 21.51 57.76 -2.72
C LYS A 262 22.66 56.91 -2.08
N PHE A 263 22.62 55.61 -2.46
CA PHE A 263 23.68 54.77 -3.08
C PHE A 263 24.97 54.24 -2.36
N ALA A 264 25.28 52.98 -2.74
CA ALA A 264 26.60 52.35 -2.99
C ALA A 264 27.34 51.47 -1.93
N GLU A 265 27.45 50.18 -2.31
CA GLU A 265 28.60 49.25 -2.22
C GLU A 265 29.13 48.61 -0.90
N ASP A 266 29.02 47.26 -0.89
CA ASP A 266 30.03 46.25 -0.50
C ASP A 266 30.79 46.26 0.83
N LYS A 267 30.41 45.32 1.74
CA LYS A 267 31.13 44.04 1.90
C LYS A 267 30.43 43.00 2.79
N LEU A 268 30.82 41.73 2.63
CA LEU A 268 30.34 40.58 3.41
C LEU A 268 30.93 40.54 4.83
N VAL A 269 30.22 39.90 5.78
CA VAL A 269 30.64 38.64 6.46
C VAL A 269 29.67 38.21 7.58
N ASN A 270 29.26 36.93 7.55
CA ASN A 270 28.74 36.04 8.62
C ASN A 270 28.04 36.64 9.87
N GLY A 271 26.75 36.30 10.08
CA GLY A 271 26.10 36.55 11.37
C GLY A 271 24.62 36.18 11.53
N PHE A 272 24.16 35.01 11.06
CA PHE A 272 22.76 34.58 11.32
C PHE A 272 22.57 34.03 12.74
N ASP A 273 22.37 34.93 13.70
CA ASP A 273 21.84 34.60 15.03
C ASP A 273 20.30 34.72 15.04
N GLN A 274 19.62 33.94 15.88
CA GLN A 274 18.16 33.93 15.94
C GLN A 274 17.63 34.92 16.98
N LYS A 275 17.07 36.05 16.54
CA LYS A 275 15.94 36.73 17.23
C LYS A 275 15.27 37.87 16.45
N ASP A 276 13.98 38.01 16.75
CA ASP A 276 13.20 39.25 16.82
C ASP A 276 13.27 40.23 15.65
N LEU A 277 12.48 39.96 14.61
CA LEU A 277 11.79 41.01 13.85
C LEU A 277 10.29 40.96 14.17
N LYS A 278 9.84 41.89 15.00
CA LYS A 278 8.43 42.32 15.01
C LYS A 278 8.26 43.36 13.92
N CYS A 279 7.23 43.19 13.09
CA CYS A 279 6.58 44.31 12.43
C CYS A 279 5.07 44.12 12.64
N ASN A 280 4.40 45.16 13.12
CA ASN A 280 2.94 45.24 13.11
C ASN A 280 2.48 45.85 11.76
N ASP A 281 1.17 46.07 11.64
CA ASP A 281 0.54 46.98 10.69
C ASP A 281 0.53 46.51 9.22
N TYR A 282 0.01 45.30 9.02
CA TYR A 282 -0.83 44.97 7.87
C TYR A 282 -2.16 44.39 8.37
N GLU A 283 -3.25 44.61 7.63
CA GLU A 283 -4.63 44.37 8.09
C GLU A 283 -4.91 42.89 8.43
N GLU A 284 -5.71 42.65 9.47
CA GLU A 284 -5.94 41.30 10.01
C GLU A 284 -6.79 40.44 9.07
N THR A 285 -6.15 39.51 8.34
CA THR A 285 -6.87 38.39 7.70
C THR A 285 -7.41 37.43 8.77
N TYR A 286 -8.68 37.56 9.13
CA TYR A 286 -9.38 36.70 10.09
C TYR A 286 -9.59 35.27 9.54
N ILE A 287 -8.63 34.37 9.81
CA ILE A 287 -8.73 32.95 9.48
C ILE A 287 -9.62 32.25 10.53
N VAL A 288 -10.89 32.03 10.20
CA VAL A 288 -11.85 31.30 11.06
C VAL A 288 -11.59 29.79 11.02
N PRO A 289 -11.29 29.12 12.14
CA PRO A 289 -11.20 27.66 12.18
C PRO A 289 -12.60 27.03 12.11
N ILE A 290 -12.80 26.05 11.22
CA ILE A 290 -14.02 25.25 11.18
C ILE A 290 -14.01 24.27 12.36
N ASP A 291 -14.71 24.60 13.45
CA ASP A 291 -14.94 23.64 14.56
C ASP A 291 -15.93 22.56 14.11
N THR A 292 -15.48 21.31 14.11
CA THR A 292 -16.20 20.13 13.61
C THR A 292 -17.39 19.70 14.49
N ARG A 293 -17.95 20.60 15.31
CA ARG A 293 -19.01 20.31 16.29
C ARG A 293 -20.36 20.93 15.97
N HIS A 294 -20.44 21.95 15.12
CA HIS A 294 -21.71 22.54 14.67
C HIS A 294 -21.70 23.00 13.20
N HIS A 295 -22.89 23.04 12.59
CA HIS A 295 -23.23 23.64 11.30
C HIS A 295 -22.65 23.04 9.99
N THR A 296 -23.12 21.84 9.64
CA THR A 296 -23.23 21.42 8.22
C THR A 296 -23.99 22.43 7.36
N THR A 297 -25.00 23.10 7.95
CA THR A 297 -25.79 24.16 7.31
C THR A 297 -25.04 25.47 7.07
N ASP A 298 -23.92 25.73 7.74
CA ASP A 298 -23.03 26.85 7.40
C ASP A 298 -22.09 26.45 6.27
N LEU A 299 -21.50 25.25 6.35
CA LEU A 299 -20.68 24.68 5.29
C LEU A 299 -21.43 24.63 3.94
N GLN A 300 -22.69 24.19 3.94
CA GLN A 300 -23.53 24.18 2.74
C GLN A 300 -23.79 25.59 2.20
N LYS A 301 -24.02 26.60 3.05
CA LYS A 301 -24.18 27.99 2.60
C LYS A 301 -22.89 28.55 1.99
N ARG A 302 -21.74 28.27 2.59
CA ARG A 302 -20.43 28.67 2.08
C ARG A 302 -20.12 27.98 0.75
N LEU A 303 -20.38 26.68 0.63
CA LEU A 303 -20.29 25.94 -0.63
C LEU A 303 -21.20 26.56 -1.72
N MET A 304 -22.45 26.89 -1.38
CA MET A 304 -23.40 27.51 -2.31
C MET A 304 -22.97 28.90 -2.82
N SER A 305 -22.12 29.63 -2.09
CA SER A 305 -21.56 30.92 -2.56
C SER A 305 -20.64 30.78 -3.79
N ILE A 306 -20.25 29.56 -4.15
CA ILE A 306 -19.50 29.25 -5.37
C ILE A 306 -20.42 29.29 -6.60
N TYR A 307 -21.72 29.01 -6.47
CA TYR A 307 -22.66 28.85 -7.59
C TYR A 307 -22.71 30.09 -8.51
N ASP A 308 -22.71 31.27 -7.91
CA ASP A 308 -22.72 32.53 -8.66
C ASP A 308 -21.45 32.73 -9.51
N LYS A 309 -20.32 32.13 -9.14
CA LYS A 309 -19.05 32.15 -9.90
C LYS A 309 -18.96 31.08 -11.00
N VAL A 310 -19.91 30.15 -11.07
CA VAL A 310 -19.90 29.02 -12.03
C VAL A 310 -20.86 29.27 -13.20
N LEU A 311 -20.36 29.14 -14.43
CA LEU A 311 -21.21 29.03 -15.61
C LEU A 311 -21.61 27.57 -15.82
N VAL A 312 -22.90 27.27 -15.66
CA VAL A 312 -23.49 25.98 -16.03
C VAL A 312 -23.59 25.92 -17.56
N VAL A 313 -23.08 24.83 -18.15
CA VAL A 313 -23.09 24.56 -19.59
C VAL A 313 -23.88 23.28 -19.81
N ASP A 314 -25.17 23.41 -20.08
CA ASP A 314 -26.14 22.31 -20.18
C ASP A 314 -26.64 22.05 -21.61
N ASN A 315 -26.03 22.68 -22.61
CA ASN A 315 -26.42 22.54 -24.01
C ASN A 315 -25.28 22.79 -24.99
N ILE A 316 -25.45 22.22 -26.19
CA ILE A 316 -24.50 22.26 -27.32
C ILE A 316 -24.16 23.68 -27.81
N SER A 317 -25.05 24.67 -27.65
CA SER A 317 -24.77 26.05 -28.09
C SER A 317 -23.78 26.72 -27.15
N MET A 318 -24.08 26.70 -25.85
CA MET A 318 -23.20 27.26 -24.81
C MET A 318 -21.85 26.54 -24.77
N ALA A 319 -21.83 25.22 -25.00
CA ALA A 319 -20.58 24.45 -25.11
C ALA A 319 -19.67 24.99 -26.22
N LYS A 320 -20.21 25.31 -27.40
CA LYS A 320 -19.44 25.87 -28.52
C LYS A 320 -18.91 27.29 -28.23
N GLU A 321 -19.71 28.13 -27.59
CA GLU A 321 -19.29 29.48 -27.19
C GLU A 321 -18.16 29.44 -26.15
N VAL A 322 -18.27 28.55 -25.16
CA VAL A 322 -17.27 28.33 -24.12
C VAL A 322 -15.98 27.75 -24.69
N VAL A 323 -16.05 26.74 -25.55
CA VAL A 323 -14.86 26.19 -26.23
C VAL A 323 -14.21 27.24 -27.14
N ASN A 324 -14.99 28.07 -27.85
CA ASN A 324 -14.42 29.19 -28.61
C ASN A 324 -13.66 30.18 -27.70
N LYS A 325 -14.19 30.52 -26.52
CA LYS A 325 -13.46 31.36 -25.53
C LYS A 325 -12.19 30.68 -25.02
N LEU A 326 -12.24 29.40 -24.67
CA LEU A 326 -11.06 28.62 -24.24
C LEU A 326 -9.98 28.58 -25.34
N MET A 327 -10.36 28.33 -26.59
CA MET A 327 -9.44 28.18 -27.72
C MET A 327 -8.84 29.50 -28.22
N THR A 328 -9.51 30.64 -28.00
CA THR A 328 -9.08 31.95 -28.53
C THR A 328 -8.62 32.93 -27.46
N GLN A 329 -9.48 33.25 -26.48
CA GLN A 329 -9.23 34.29 -25.48
C GLN A 329 -8.35 33.76 -24.35
N TYR A 330 -8.71 32.61 -23.78
CA TYR A 330 -8.10 32.10 -22.54
C TYR A 330 -7.01 31.04 -22.75
N ARG A 331 -6.70 30.70 -24.00
CA ARG A 331 -5.70 29.70 -24.44
C ARG A 331 -4.32 29.82 -23.76
N HIS A 332 -3.95 31.02 -23.33
CA HIS A 332 -2.66 31.34 -22.75
C HIS A 332 -2.58 31.09 -21.22
N LEU A 333 -3.73 30.92 -20.57
CA LEU A 333 -3.85 30.69 -19.13
C LEU A 333 -3.50 29.23 -18.76
N VAL A 334 -3.62 28.91 -17.48
CA VAL A 334 -3.53 27.55 -16.97
C VAL A 334 -4.92 27.15 -16.48
N HIS A 335 -5.46 26.07 -17.03
CA HIS A 335 -6.79 25.58 -16.71
C HIS A 335 -6.67 24.41 -15.74
N ALA A 336 -7.35 24.47 -14.60
CA ALA A 336 -7.56 23.28 -13.79
C ALA A 336 -8.81 22.54 -14.29
N CYS A 337 -8.70 21.22 -14.43
CA CYS A 337 -9.76 20.35 -14.92
C CYS A 337 -10.01 19.21 -13.90
N ASP A 338 -11.25 18.73 -13.85
CA ASP A 338 -11.72 17.71 -12.91
C ASP A 338 -12.98 17.00 -13.46
N THR A 339 -13.10 15.68 -13.25
CA THR A 339 -14.21 14.85 -13.76
C THR A 339 -15.00 14.13 -12.65
N GLU A 340 -16.33 14.19 -12.74
CA GLU A 340 -17.23 13.39 -11.90
C GLU A 340 -17.74 12.18 -12.70
N VAL A 341 -17.66 10.99 -12.10
CA VAL A 341 -17.79 9.71 -12.83
C VAL A 341 -18.76 8.75 -12.13
N ALA A 342 -19.71 8.22 -12.90
CA ALA A 342 -20.68 7.21 -12.52
C ALA A 342 -20.23 5.79 -12.89
N ASP A 343 -20.98 4.78 -12.43
CA ASP A 343 -20.85 3.36 -12.81
C ASP A 343 -19.42 2.78 -12.74
N ILE A 344 -18.68 3.11 -11.68
CA ILE A 344 -17.37 2.52 -11.35
C ILE A 344 -17.11 2.41 -9.83
N ASP A 345 -16.86 1.21 -9.30
CA ASP A 345 -16.26 1.05 -7.98
C ASP A 345 -14.74 1.17 -8.09
N VAL A 346 -14.26 2.41 -7.97
CA VAL A 346 -12.84 2.82 -7.97
C VAL A 346 -11.94 2.12 -6.94
N LYS A 347 -12.43 1.15 -6.16
CA LYS A 347 -11.62 0.25 -5.31
C LYS A 347 -11.38 -1.12 -5.94
N LYS A 348 -12.27 -1.60 -6.81
CA LYS A 348 -12.12 -2.85 -7.57
C LYS A 348 -11.63 -2.57 -8.99
N GLU A 349 -12.29 -1.63 -9.65
CA GLU A 349 -12.21 -1.46 -11.11
C GLU A 349 -11.05 -0.55 -11.54
N THR A 350 -10.61 -0.74 -12.78
CA THR A 350 -9.71 0.17 -13.49
C THR A 350 -10.52 1.20 -14.28
N PRO A 351 -10.13 2.49 -14.30
CA PRO A 351 -10.84 3.50 -15.11
C PRO A 351 -10.63 3.32 -16.63
N VAL A 352 -9.64 2.52 -17.05
CA VAL A 352 -9.51 2.12 -18.45
C VAL A 352 -10.71 1.28 -18.84
N ASP A 353 -11.43 1.69 -19.88
CA ASP A 353 -12.66 1.09 -20.40
C ASP A 353 -13.90 1.10 -19.49
N HIS A 354 -13.84 1.60 -18.24
CA HIS A 354 -14.94 1.62 -17.27
C HIS A 354 -15.24 3.02 -16.70
N GLY A 355 -16.48 3.21 -16.25
CA GLY A 355 -16.99 4.46 -15.68
C GLY A 355 -17.46 5.45 -16.74
N GLU A 356 -18.53 6.19 -16.43
CA GLU A 356 -19.13 7.18 -17.32
C GLU A 356 -19.01 8.61 -16.75
N VAL A 357 -18.48 9.55 -17.52
CA VAL A 357 -18.35 10.96 -17.12
C VAL A 357 -19.73 11.63 -17.14
N ILE A 358 -20.22 12.06 -15.98
CA ILE A 358 -21.55 12.69 -15.83
C ILE A 358 -21.48 14.23 -15.84
N CYS A 359 -20.37 14.79 -15.40
CA CYS A 359 -20.02 16.20 -15.60
C CYS A 359 -18.51 16.39 -15.45
N PHE A 360 -18.03 17.54 -15.88
CA PHE A 360 -16.67 17.99 -15.60
C PHE A 360 -16.65 19.49 -15.32
N SER A 361 -15.67 19.94 -14.54
CA SER A 361 -15.46 21.36 -14.26
C SER A 361 -14.13 21.85 -14.82
N ILE A 362 -14.10 23.10 -15.27
CA ILE A 362 -12.85 23.76 -15.70
C ILE A 362 -12.79 25.15 -15.07
N TYR A 363 -11.74 25.40 -14.30
CA TYR A 363 -11.44 26.71 -13.70
C TYR A 363 -10.19 27.30 -14.36
N SER A 364 -10.32 28.53 -14.88
CA SER A 364 -9.27 29.17 -15.69
C SER A 364 -8.56 30.32 -14.96
N GLY A 365 -8.73 30.42 -13.64
CA GLY A 365 -8.26 31.56 -12.85
C GLY A 365 -9.21 32.76 -12.91
N HIS A 366 -8.98 33.74 -12.04
CA HIS A 366 -9.82 34.92 -11.87
C HIS A 366 -9.76 35.91 -13.06
N GLU A 367 -8.79 35.75 -13.96
CA GLU A 367 -8.61 36.54 -15.18
C GLU A 367 -9.60 36.18 -16.31
N ALA A 368 -10.28 35.03 -16.21
CA ALA A 368 -11.21 34.56 -17.23
C ALA A 368 -12.67 34.95 -16.92
N ASP A 369 -13.39 35.44 -17.93
CA ASP A 369 -14.85 35.61 -17.88
C ASP A 369 -15.56 34.86 -19.02
N PHE A 370 -16.22 33.76 -18.67
CA PHE A 370 -17.09 33.02 -19.57
C PHE A 370 -18.46 33.70 -19.73
N GLY A 371 -18.87 34.55 -18.78
CA GLY A 371 -19.99 35.47 -18.87
C GLY A 371 -20.44 35.94 -17.48
N ASN A 372 -20.69 37.24 -17.31
CA ASN A 372 -21.13 37.86 -16.05
C ASN A 372 -20.13 37.69 -14.88
N GLY A 373 -18.83 37.70 -15.15
CA GLY A 373 -17.76 37.52 -14.14
C GLY A 373 -17.52 36.06 -13.72
N LYS A 374 -18.02 35.08 -14.49
CA LYS A 374 -17.91 33.65 -14.16
C LYS A 374 -16.62 33.07 -14.73
N SER A 375 -15.68 32.74 -13.84
CA SER A 375 -14.33 32.22 -14.15
C SER A 375 -14.21 30.69 -14.10
N CYS A 376 -15.23 30.01 -13.55
CA CYS A 376 -15.36 28.56 -13.59
C CYS A 376 -16.50 28.18 -14.54
N ILE A 377 -16.32 27.11 -15.31
CA ILE A 377 -17.40 26.42 -16.01
C ILE A 377 -17.67 25.06 -15.35
N TRP A 378 -18.91 24.60 -15.42
CA TRP A 378 -19.33 23.23 -15.10
C TRP A 378 -20.22 22.73 -16.23
N VAL A 379 -19.90 21.57 -16.79
CA VAL A 379 -20.50 21.06 -18.02
C VAL A 379 -21.34 19.83 -17.72
N ASP A 380 -22.64 19.88 -18.05
CA ASP A 380 -23.55 18.76 -17.86
C ASP A 380 -23.41 17.78 -19.04
N VAL A 381 -22.73 16.66 -18.81
CA VAL A 381 -22.63 15.57 -19.80
C VAL A 381 -23.86 14.67 -19.71
N LEU A 382 -24.27 14.35 -18.48
CA LEU A 382 -25.36 13.42 -18.15
C LEU A 382 -26.71 13.78 -18.78
N ASP A 383 -27.13 15.04 -18.64
CA ASP A 383 -28.43 15.53 -19.14
C ASP A 383 -28.28 16.57 -20.27
N GLY A 384 -27.10 17.18 -20.43
CA GLY A 384 -26.88 18.29 -21.39
C GLY A 384 -26.51 17.90 -22.83
N GLY A 385 -26.33 16.60 -23.12
CA GLY A 385 -26.10 16.11 -24.49
C GLY A 385 -25.21 14.86 -24.63
N GLY A 386 -24.80 14.23 -23.54
CA GLY A 386 -24.01 13.00 -23.53
C GLY A 386 -22.65 13.17 -24.21
N LYS A 387 -22.22 12.13 -24.94
CA LYS A 387 -20.96 12.10 -25.69
C LYS A 387 -20.76 13.33 -26.59
N SER A 388 -21.83 13.87 -27.17
CA SER A 388 -21.81 15.08 -28.01
C SER A 388 -21.23 16.31 -27.29
N MET A 389 -21.40 16.41 -25.96
CA MET A 389 -20.82 17.50 -25.17
C MET A 389 -19.31 17.34 -25.02
N LEU A 390 -18.83 16.12 -24.76
CA LEU A 390 -17.39 15.82 -24.72
C LEU A 390 -16.73 16.06 -26.08
N GLU A 391 -17.36 15.61 -27.17
CA GLU A 391 -16.88 15.83 -28.55
C GLU A 391 -16.73 17.32 -28.92
N ILE A 392 -17.56 18.22 -28.38
CA ILE A 392 -17.40 19.66 -28.58
C ILE A 392 -16.14 20.21 -27.88
N PHE A 393 -15.71 19.59 -26.77
CA PHE A 393 -14.51 19.97 -26.03
C PHE A 393 -13.23 19.24 -26.49
N SER A 394 -13.31 18.30 -27.44
CA SER A 394 -12.14 17.65 -28.08
C SER A 394 -11.04 18.65 -28.49
N PRO A 395 -11.33 19.76 -29.21
CA PRO A 395 -10.31 20.77 -29.57
C PRO A 395 -9.58 21.39 -28.37
N PHE A 396 -10.25 21.50 -27.21
CA PHE A 396 -9.60 21.98 -25.98
C PHE A 396 -8.74 20.88 -25.37
N PHE A 397 -9.27 19.66 -25.19
CA PHE A 397 -8.57 18.58 -24.51
C PHE A 397 -7.35 18.05 -25.29
N GLU A 398 -7.46 17.95 -26.61
CA GLU A 398 -6.42 17.40 -27.50
C GLU A 398 -5.31 18.40 -27.86
N ASP A 399 -5.47 19.71 -27.56
CA ASP A 399 -4.45 20.70 -27.85
C ASP A 399 -3.24 20.62 -26.89
N PRO A 400 -2.02 20.29 -27.36
CA PRO A 400 -0.86 20.11 -26.50
C PRO A 400 -0.25 21.43 -25.98
N SER A 401 -0.65 22.58 -26.51
CA SER A 401 -0.15 23.90 -26.09
C SER A 401 -1.00 24.55 -25.00
N ILE A 402 -2.27 24.16 -24.88
CA ILE A 402 -3.15 24.56 -23.77
C ILE A 402 -2.76 23.79 -22.52
N LYS A 403 -2.49 24.50 -21.42
CA LYS A 403 -1.95 23.94 -20.17
C LYS A 403 -3.08 23.47 -19.25
N LYS A 404 -3.24 22.16 -19.08
CA LYS A 404 -4.21 21.57 -18.13
C LYS A 404 -3.54 21.05 -16.86
N VAL A 405 -4.15 21.33 -15.72
CA VAL A 405 -3.69 20.95 -14.39
C VAL A 405 -4.76 20.14 -13.68
N TRP A 406 -4.33 19.09 -12.98
CA TRP A 406 -5.23 18.07 -12.43
C TRP A 406 -4.86 17.70 -10.99
N HIS A 407 -5.70 16.90 -10.36
CA HIS A 407 -5.39 16.22 -9.11
C HIS A 407 -5.63 14.71 -9.26
N ASN A 408 -4.57 13.93 -9.49
CA ASN A 408 -4.63 12.51 -9.91
C ASN A 408 -5.03 12.33 -11.39
N TYR A 409 -4.32 13.03 -12.29
CA TYR A 409 -4.53 13.08 -13.76
C TYR A 409 -4.80 11.73 -14.43
N SER A 410 -4.15 10.65 -13.97
CA SER A 410 -4.36 9.30 -14.53
C SER A 410 -5.83 8.90 -14.57
N PHE A 411 -6.61 9.25 -13.54
CA PHE A 411 -8.03 8.88 -13.49
C PHE A 411 -8.84 9.65 -14.54
N ASP A 412 -8.74 10.98 -14.54
CA ASP A 412 -9.43 11.85 -15.49
C ASP A 412 -9.05 11.56 -16.94
N ASN A 413 -7.78 11.22 -17.20
CA ASN A 413 -7.34 10.84 -18.54
C ASN A 413 -8.08 9.59 -19.04
N HIS A 414 -8.01 8.48 -18.29
CA HIS A 414 -8.62 7.21 -18.72
C HIS A 414 -10.13 7.33 -18.92
N VAL A 415 -10.85 8.02 -18.03
CA VAL A 415 -12.31 8.15 -18.16
C VAL A 415 -12.74 9.06 -19.32
N ILE A 416 -11.88 9.96 -19.80
CA ILE A 416 -12.15 10.74 -21.02
C ILE A 416 -11.66 10.01 -22.29
N GLU A 417 -10.52 9.30 -22.23
CA GLU A 417 -10.04 8.41 -23.31
C GLU A 417 -11.08 7.33 -23.66
N ASN A 418 -11.89 6.88 -22.69
CA ASN A 418 -13.04 5.97 -22.92
C ASN A 418 -14.07 6.47 -23.94
N TYR A 419 -14.15 7.78 -24.20
CA TYR A 419 -15.02 8.40 -25.21
C TYR A 419 -14.32 8.62 -26.57
N GLY A 420 -13.03 8.32 -26.66
CA GLY A 420 -12.20 8.44 -27.87
C GLY A 420 -11.41 9.75 -27.99
N LEU A 421 -11.29 10.54 -26.93
CA LEU A 421 -10.56 11.82 -26.92
C LEU A 421 -9.13 11.62 -26.40
N ALA A 422 -8.12 12.01 -27.18
CA ALA A 422 -6.70 11.81 -26.85
C ALA A 422 -6.13 12.99 -26.03
N LEU A 423 -6.30 12.95 -24.70
CA LEU A 423 -5.96 14.08 -23.82
C LEU A 423 -4.48 14.47 -23.89
N SER A 424 -4.25 15.77 -24.10
CA SER A 424 -2.94 16.35 -24.34
C SER A 424 -2.79 17.66 -23.55
N GLY A 425 -1.56 18.20 -23.48
CA GLY A 425 -1.30 19.46 -22.77
C GLY A 425 -1.29 19.32 -21.24
N PHE A 426 -1.00 18.12 -20.74
CA PHE A 426 -0.73 17.88 -19.32
C PHE A 426 0.40 18.79 -18.85
N HIS A 427 0.08 19.72 -17.96
CA HIS A 427 0.99 20.75 -17.46
C HIS A 427 1.43 20.45 -16.03
N ALA A 428 0.52 20.03 -15.17
CA ALA A 428 0.86 19.52 -13.84
C ALA A 428 -0.19 18.60 -13.21
N ASP A 429 0.28 17.77 -12.28
CA ASP A 429 -0.54 17.06 -11.30
C ASP A 429 -0.18 17.57 -9.89
N THR A 430 -1.16 18.11 -9.18
CA THR A 430 -0.97 18.68 -7.83
C THR A 430 -0.61 17.63 -6.77
N MET A 431 -1.08 16.39 -6.91
CA MET A 431 -0.67 15.28 -6.05
C MET A 431 0.81 14.92 -6.29
N HIS A 432 1.31 14.94 -7.53
CA HIS A 432 2.74 14.75 -7.81
C HIS A 432 3.57 15.89 -7.21
N MET A 433 3.19 17.15 -7.42
CA MET A 433 3.90 18.31 -6.86
C MET A 433 3.90 18.30 -5.32
N ALA A 434 2.80 17.92 -4.67
CA ALA A 434 2.72 17.80 -3.21
C ALA A 434 3.63 16.70 -2.65
N ARG A 435 3.79 15.58 -3.37
CA ARG A 435 4.71 14.49 -3.01
C ARG A 435 6.18 14.85 -3.16
N LEU A 436 6.51 15.72 -4.12
CA LEU A 436 7.86 16.26 -4.30
C LEU A 436 8.20 17.30 -3.21
N TRP A 437 7.21 18.09 -2.80
CA TRP A 437 7.35 19.05 -1.71
C TRP A 437 7.58 18.38 -0.35
N ASP A 438 6.84 17.33 -0.03
CA ASP A 438 7.03 16.55 1.19
C ASP A 438 6.51 15.12 1.00
N SER A 439 7.44 14.17 0.88
CA SER A 439 7.15 12.74 0.67
C SER A 439 6.58 12.02 1.90
N SER A 440 6.59 12.65 3.08
CA SER A 440 6.23 12.02 4.36
C SER A 440 4.93 12.54 5.00
N ARG A 441 4.10 13.31 4.25
CA ARG A 441 2.78 13.81 4.71
C ARG A 441 1.72 12.74 5.04
N ARG A 442 2.05 11.43 5.04
CA ARG A 442 1.17 10.40 5.64
C ARG A 442 0.88 10.64 7.13
N MET A 443 1.78 11.34 7.83
CA MET A 443 1.58 11.79 9.22
C MET A 443 0.78 13.11 9.33
N SER A 444 0.45 13.74 8.20
CA SER A 444 -0.09 15.10 8.07
C SER A 444 -1.25 15.14 7.07
N GLY A 445 -2.24 14.28 7.27
CA GLY A 445 -3.47 14.21 6.46
C GLY A 445 -3.39 13.37 5.18
N GLY A 446 -2.21 13.20 4.57
CA GLY A 446 -2.08 12.53 3.28
C GLY A 446 -2.32 13.48 2.09
N TYR A 447 -2.51 12.91 0.90
CA TYR A 447 -2.39 13.65 -0.37
C TYR A 447 -3.69 13.77 -1.18
N SER A 448 -4.87 13.57 -0.55
CA SER A 448 -6.13 13.96 -1.19
C SER A 448 -6.24 15.48 -1.24
N LEU A 449 -7.00 15.99 -2.21
CA LEU A 449 -7.23 17.43 -2.39
C LEU A 449 -7.72 18.09 -1.09
N GLU A 450 -8.71 17.52 -0.42
CA GLU A 450 -9.19 17.89 0.94
C GLU A 450 -8.06 18.04 1.98
N ALA A 451 -7.11 17.09 2.02
CA ALA A 451 -5.99 17.08 2.97
C ALA A 451 -4.81 17.98 2.55
N LEU A 452 -4.86 18.54 1.35
CA LEU A 452 -3.90 19.52 0.84
C LEU A 452 -4.44 20.94 0.99
N THR A 453 -5.70 21.19 0.61
CA THR A 453 -6.35 22.50 0.74
C THR A 453 -6.61 22.90 2.19
N SER A 454 -6.93 21.94 3.07
CA SER A 454 -7.14 22.20 4.50
C SER A 454 -5.84 22.48 5.27
N ASP A 455 -4.67 22.32 4.64
CA ASP A 455 -3.35 22.51 5.26
C ASP A 455 -2.92 23.99 5.23
N LEU A 456 -3.76 24.86 5.83
CA LEU A 456 -3.58 26.32 5.87
C LEU A 456 -2.23 26.77 6.48
N LYS A 457 -1.65 25.95 7.38
CA LYS A 457 -0.36 26.23 8.03
C LYS A 457 0.83 25.55 7.36
N GLY A 458 0.61 24.54 6.53
CA GLY A 458 1.62 23.83 5.73
C GLY A 458 1.57 24.24 4.26
N ILE A 459 0.91 23.45 3.41
CA ILE A 459 0.91 23.64 1.95
C ILE A 459 0.17 24.89 1.48
N MET A 460 -0.95 25.29 2.10
CA MET A 460 -1.66 26.52 1.71
C MET A 460 -1.15 27.78 2.43
N SER A 461 -0.08 27.67 3.23
CA SER A 461 0.48 28.82 3.96
C SER A 461 0.93 29.95 3.02
N GLY A 462 0.53 31.17 3.38
CA GLY A 462 0.79 32.41 2.63
C GLY A 462 0.11 32.47 1.27
N ALA A 463 -1.02 31.76 1.09
CA ALA A 463 -1.84 31.91 -0.10
C ALA A 463 -2.31 33.35 -0.22
N ASP A 464 -2.03 33.96 -1.37
CA ASP A 464 -2.64 35.22 -1.75
C ASP A 464 -4.09 34.91 -2.14
N LEU A 465 -5.02 35.48 -1.39
CA LEU A 465 -6.45 35.37 -1.65
C LEU A 465 -6.88 36.75 -2.12
N GLY A 466 -7.37 36.83 -3.36
CA GLY A 466 -7.84 38.10 -3.93
C GLY A 466 -8.83 38.80 -3.00
N PRO A 467 -8.96 40.14 -3.06
CA PRO A 467 -9.72 40.90 -2.09
C PRO A 467 -11.15 40.36 -1.91
N ASN A 468 -11.46 39.96 -0.66
CA ASN A 468 -12.70 39.30 -0.22
C ASN A 468 -12.90 37.83 -0.66
N GLU A 469 -11.87 37.11 -1.11
CA GLU A 469 -11.94 35.65 -1.32
C GLU A 469 -11.65 34.87 -0.03
N GLU A 470 -12.61 34.05 0.42
CA GLU A 470 -12.35 33.04 1.44
C GLU A 470 -11.85 31.72 0.80
N LEU A 471 -10.80 31.12 1.37
CA LEU A 471 -10.33 29.79 0.95
C LEU A 471 -11.21 28.69 1.53
N ILE A 472 -12.33 28.40 0.86
CA ILE A 472 -13.05 27.14 1.03
C ILE A 472 -12.12 26.03 0.53
N GLY A 473 -11.58 25.21 1.44
CA GLY A 473 -10.88 23.98 1.06
C GLY A 473 -11.87 22.91 0.63
N LYS A 474 -11.46 21.99 -0.27
CA LYS A 474 -12.30 20.86 -0.65
C LYS A 474 -12.71 20.04 0.58
N VAL A 475 -13.97 19.63 0.61
CA VAL A 475 -14.57 18.81 1.67
C VAL A 475 -15.10 17.51 1.06
N SER A 476 -15.00 16.40 1.79
CA SER A 476 -15.45 15.09 1.31
C SER A 476 -16.95 15.07 0.96
N MET A 477 -17.29 14.34 -0.11
CA MET A 477 -18.68 14.06 -0.53
C MET A 477 -19.55 13.50 0.61
N LYS A 478 -18.94 12.74 1.54
CA LYS A 478 -19.60 12.19 2.71
C LYS A 478 -20.02 13.26 3.73
N THR A 479 -19.33 14.38 3.81
CA THR A 479 -19.67 15.49 4.71
C THR A 479 -20.83 16.33 4.17
N ILE A 480 -20.93 16.46 2.85
CA ILE A 480 -21.93 17.32 2.17
C ILE A 480 -23.23 16.56 1.89
N PHE A 481 -23.15 15.34 1.34
CA PHE A 481 -24.29 14.55 0.85
C PHE A 481 -24.54 13.26 1.66
N GLY A 482 -23.75 13.00 2.71
CA GLY A 482 -23.85 11.78 3.50
C GLY A 482 -25.07 11.77 4.42
N ARG A 483 -26.08 10.98 4.07
CA ARG A 483 -27.30 10.77 4.87
C ARG A 483 -27.16 9.49 5.71
N LYS A 484 -27.84 9.40 6.86
CA LYS A 484 -27.96 8.11 7.57
C LYS A 484 -28.83 7.16 6.74
N ASN A 485 -28.45 5.89 6.69
CA ASN A 485 -29.18 4.88 5.92
C ASN A 485 -30.44 4.42 6.67
N GLU A 486 -31.60 4.54 6.05
CA GLU A 486 -32.87 4.06 6.61
C GLU A 486 -32.84 2.54 6.88
N LEU A 487 -33.37 2.13 8.03
CA LEU A 487 -33.58 0.73 8.39
C LEU A 487 -34.94 0.23 7.87
N LYS A 488 -35.19 -1.08 7.95
CA LYS A 488 -36.43 -1.71 7.42
C LYS A 488 -37.72 -1.26 8.14
N ASP A 489 -37.58 -0.58 9.27
CA ASP A 489 -38.64 0.03 10.08
C ASP A 489 -38.79 1.54 9.83
N GLY A 490 -38.01 2.12 8.90
CA GLY A 490 -37.99 3.56 8.60
C GLY A 490 -37.12 4.39 9.56
N SER A 491 -36.43 3.78 10.53
CA SER A 491 -35.57 4.51 11.48
C SER A 491 -34.17 4.80 10.92
N GLU A 492 -33.51 5.82 11.44
CA GLU A 492 -32.16 6.21 10.99
C GLU A 492 -31.08 5.22 11.46
N GLY A 493 -30.47 4.50 10.52
CA GLY A 493 -29.37 3.57 10.80
C GLY A 493 -28.01 4.24 10.97
N LYS A 494 -27.14 3.61 11.77
CA LYS A 494 -25.79 4.09 12.16
C LYS A 494 -24.78 4.22 11.01
N LYS A 495 -25.13 3.80 9.78
CA LYS A 495 -24.28 3.88 8.60
C LYS A 495 -24.64 5.12 7.80
N ILE A 496 -23.65 5.99 7.58
CA ILE A 496 -23.77 7.06 6.59
C ILE A 496 -23.61 6.45 5.19
N VAL A 497 -24.56 6.74 4.30
CA VAL A 497 -24.61 6.35 2.90
C VAL A 497 -24.72 7.63 2.05
N ILE A 498 -24.17 7.59 0.85
CA ILE A 498 -24.25 8.64 -0.16
C ILE A 498 -25.13 8.10 -1.29
N ALA A 499 -25.97 8.94 -1.89
CA ALA A 499 -26.74 8.54 -3.07
C ALA A 499 -25.81 8.33 -4.29
N PRO A 500 -26.23 7.56 -5.30
CA PRO A 500 -25.56 7.52 -6.61
C PRO A 500 -25.36 8.93 -7.19
N VAL A 501 -24.26 9.16 -7.91
CA VAL A 501 -23.77 10.51 -8.24
C VAL A 501 -24.64 11.18 -9.31
N GLU A 502 -25.16 10.40 -10.24
CA GLU A 502 -26.19 10.76 -11.22
C GLU A 502 -27.52 11.18 -10.55
N LYS A 503 -27.83 10.62 -9.37
CA LYS A 503 -28.96 11.08 -8.54
C LYS A 503 -28.63 12.38 -7.79
N LEU A 504 -27.39 12.58 -7.34
CA LEU A 504 -26.97 13.84 -6.72
C LEU A 504 -27.01 15.01 -7.72
N GLN A 505 -26.47 14.81 -8.93
CA GLN A 505 -26.48 15.80 -10.02
C GLN A 505 -27.89 16.27 -10.43
N ARG A 506 -28.90 15.42 -10.26
CA ARG A 506 -30.30 15.71 -10.60
C ARG A 506 -31.14 16.24 -9.43
N VAL A 507 -30.91 15.73 -8.21
CA VAL A 507 -31.76 16.03 -7.03
C VAL A 507 -31.14 17.08 -6.10
N GLU A 508 -29.81 17.06 -5.94
CA GLU A 508 -29.06 18.01 -5.10
C GLU A 508 -28.17 18.89 -6.00
N ARG A 509 -28.76 19.35 -7.13
CA ARG A 509 -28.07 19.89 -8.31
C ARG A 509 -27.15 21.08 -8.02
N GLU A 510 -27.62 22.14 -7.36
CA GLU A 510 -26.76 23.31 -7.11
C GLU A 510 -25.60 23.00 -6.12
N PRO A 511 -25.82 22.28 -4.98
CA PRO A 511 -24.72 21.77 -4.16
C PRO A 511 -23.76 20.84 -4.90
N TRP A 512 -24.25 20.02 -5.85
CA TRP A 512 -23.43 19.15 -6.69
C TRP A 512 -22.53 19.94 -7.66
N ILE A 513 -23.10 20.91 -8.37
CA ILE A 513 -22.37 21.84 -9.24
C ILE A 513 -21.27 22.57 -8.44
N CYS A 514 -21.59 23.04 -7.23
CA CYS A 514 -20.61 23.68 -6.35
C CYS A 514 -19.54 22.70 -5.83
N TYR A 515 -19.90 21.44 -5.56
CA TYR A 515 -18.95 20.41 -5.11
C TYR A 515 -17.92 20.09 -6.20
N SER A 516 -18.35 19.88 -7.45
CA SER A 516 -17.46 19.59 -8.58
C SER A 516 -16.63 20.81 -8.99
N ALA A 517 -17.25 21.99 -9.13
CA ALA A 517 -16.52 23.23 -9.40
C ALA A 517 -15.46 23.56 -8.33
N LEU A 518 -15.71 23.19 -7.07
CA LEU A 518 -14.73 23.37 -5.99
C LEU A 518 -13.47 22.50 -6.20
N ASP A 519 -13.49 21.38 -6.93
CA ASP A 519 -12.28 20.58 -7.17
C ASP A 519 -11.35 21.24 -8.21
N SER A 520 -11.86 21.74 -9.33
CA SER A 520 -11.01 22.51 -10.28
C SER A 520 -10.53 23.83 -9.67
N ILE A 521 -11.38 24.57 -8.94
CA ILE A 521 -10.99 25.78 -8.20
C ILE A 521 -9.90 25.46 -7.14
N SER A 522 -10.09 24.39 -6.36
CA SER A 522 -9.10 23.93 -5.38
C SER A 522 -7.79 23.53 -6.03
N THR A 523 -7.86 22.84 -7.17
CA THR A 523 -6.71 22.32 -7.92
C THR A 523 -5.84 23.44 -8.48
N LEU A 524 -6.41 24.49 -9.07
CA LEU A 524 -5.60 25.61 -9.57
C LEU A 524 -4.90 26.37 -8.43
N LYS A 525 -5.65 26.72 -7.37
CA LYS A 525 -5.10 27.41 -6.20
C LYS A 525 -4.00 26.57 -5.53
N LEU A 526 -4.20 25.26 -5.40
CA LEU A 526 -3.20 24.34 -4.88
C LEU A 526 -1.96 24.26 -5.78
N TYR A 527 -2.14 24.23 -7.11
CA TYR A 527 -1.04 24.26 -8.08
C TYR A 527 -0.19 25.53 -7.95
N GLU A 528 -0.81 26.71 -7.86
CA GLU A 528 -0.11 27.99 -7.67
C GLU A 528 0.73 27.99 -6.40
N ARG A 529 0.16 27.50 -5.27
CA ARG A 529 0.89 27.36 -4.00
C ARG A 529 2.04 26.37 -4.08
N LEU A 530 1.82 25.21 -4.71
CA LEU A 530 2.86 24.19 -4.87
C LEU A 530 3.97 24.64 -5.84
N LYS A 531 3.63 25.33 -6.93
CA LYS A 531 4.58 25.94 -7.87
C LYS A 531 5.46 26.95 -7.15
N SER A 532 4.86 27.90 -6.45
CA SER A 532 5.57 28.92 -5.65
C SER A 532 6.49 28.25 -4.62
N LYS A 533 6.00 27.27 -3.88
CA LYS A 533 6.79 26.55 -2.87
C LYS A 533 7.94 25.74 -3.47
N LEU A 534 7.73 25.01 -4.58
CA LEU A 534 8.79 24.25 -5.26
C LEU A 534 9.84 25.15 -5.92
N SER A 535 9.43 26.30 -6.48
CA SER A 535 10.34 27.32 -7.01
C SER A 535 11.21 27.92 -5.90
N ASN A 536 10.64 28.12 -4.72
CA ASN A 536 11.35 28.61 -3.53
C ASN A 536 12.23 27.56 -2.81
N ARG A 537 12.51 26.40 -3.43
CA ARG A 537 13.48 25.41 -2.94
C ARG A 537 14.53 25.09 -3.99
N GLU A 538 15.79 25.25 -3.63
CA GLU A 538 16.93 24.83 -4.44
C GLU A 538 16.88 23.32 -4.73
N TRP A 539 17.05 22.96 -6.01
CA TRP A 539 17.34 21.60 -6.44
C TRP A 539 18.86 21.40 -6.50
N LYS A 540 19.38 20.53 -5.62
CA LYS A 540 20.81 20.27 -5.48
C LYS A 540 21.19 18.89 -6.01
N PHE A 541 22.07 18.87 -7.00
CA PHE A 541 22.59 17.68 -7.66
C PHE A 541 24.11 17.61 -7.41
N ASN A 542 24.60 16.54 -6.77
CA ASN A 542 26.01 16.39 -6.39
C ASN A 542 26.62 17.59 -5.64
N GLY A 543 25.80 18.32 -4.87
CA GLY A 543 26.19 19.52 -4.12
C GLY A 543 26.14 20.84 -4.90
N VAL A 544 25.87 20.81 -6.20
CA VAL A 544 25.67 21.98 -7.05
C VAL A 544 24.17 22.27 -7.20
N THR A 545 23.75 23.52 -7.00
CA THR A 545 22.37 23.93 -7.31
C THR A 545 22.18 23.94 -8.82
N LYS A 546 21.27 23.09 -9.34
CA LYS A 546 20.93 23.01 -10.77
C LYS A 546 19.78 23.94 -11.17
N GLY A 547 19.02 24.42 -10.19
CA GLY A 547 17.79 25.19 -10.36
C GLY A 547 16.93 25.05 -9.10
N THR A 548 15.62 24.98 -9.28
CA THR A 548 14.60 24.80 -8.24
C THR A 548 14.01 23.39 -8.29
N LEU A 549 13.27 22.98 -7.25
CA LEU A 549 12.50 21.74 -7.29
C LEU A 549 11.29 21.82 -8.27
N PHE A 550 10.92 23.01 -8.75
CA PHE A 550 9.97 23.12 -9.86
C PHE A 550 10.61 22.74 -11.20
N ASP A 551 11.87 23.14 -11.44
CA ASP A 551 12.62 22.71 -12.63
C ASP A 551 12.84 21.18 -12.64
N PHE A 552 13.11 20.58 -11.47
CA PHE A 552 13.13 19.11 -11.34
C PHE A 552 11.75 18.48 -11.65
N TYR A 553 10.66 19.12 -11.25
CA TYR A 553 9.31 18.66 -11.58
C TYR A 553 9.08 18.67 -13.08
N GLU A 554 9.37 19.78 -13.76
CA GLU A 554 9.17 19.90 -15.21
C GLU A 554 10.12 19.00 -16.02
N GLN A 555 11.39 18.84 -15.60
CA GLN A 555 12.35 17.98 -16.31
C GLN A 555 12.06 16.48 -16.15
N TYR A 556 11.61 16.03 -14.97
CA TYR A 556 11.48 14.59 -14.67
C TYR A 556 10.06 14.16 -14.33
N TRP A 557 9.43 14.75 -13.30
CA TRP A 557 8.17 14.21 -12.75
C TRP A 557 6.93 14.50 -13.60
N ARG A 558 6.96 15.56 -14.42
CA ARG A 558 5.92 15.83 -15.43
C ARG A 558 5.93 14.77 -16.56
N PRO A 559 7.01 14.61 -17.36
CA PRO A 559 7.04 13.60 -18.42
C PRO A 559 7.01 12.15 -17.89
N PHE A 560 7.46 11.93 -16.65
CA PHE A 560 7.27 10.63 -16.00
C PHE A 560 5.81 10.38 -15.64
N GLY A 561 5.06 11.40 -15.22
CA GLY A 561 3.61 11.32 -15.04
C GLY A 561 2.90 10.87 -16.32
N GLU A 562 3.15 11.56 -17.43
CA GLU A 562 2.62 11.22 -18.76
C GLU A 562 2.94 9.76 -19.17
N LEU A 563 4.20 9.34 -18.96
CA LEU A 563 4.63 7.97 -19.21
C LEU A 563 3.90 6.93 -18.34
N LEU A 564 3.66 7.23 -17.05
CA LEU A 564 2.91 6.34 -16.19
C LEU A 564 1.47 6.17 -16.66
N VAL A 565 0.77 7.25 -17.04
CA VAL A 565 -0.61 7.13 -17.58
C VAL A 565 -0.61 6.26 -18.84
N LYS A 566 0.33 6.49 -19.76
CA LYS A 566 0.46 5.65 -20.96
C LYS A 566 0.71 4.17 -20.64
N MET A 567 1.54 3.86 -19.65
CA MET A 567 1.75 2.47 -19.20
C MET A 567 0.47 1.85 -18.61
N GLU A 568 -0.34 2.63 -17.90
CA GLU A 568 -1.67 2.21 -17.46
C GLU A 568 -2.60 1.94 -18.67
N THR A 569 -2.63 2.80 -19.69
CA THR A 569 -3.44 2.62 -20.92
C THR A 569 -2.97 1.40 -21.73
N ASP A 570 -1.66 1.21 -21.93
CA ASP A 570 -1.11 0.09 -22.71
C ASP A 570 -1.30 -1.26 -22.00
N GLY A 571 -1.21 -1.32 -20.66
CA GLY A 571 -1.48 -2.51 -19.84
C GLY A 571 -0.63 -3.74 -20.17
N VAL A 572 -0.99 -4.90 -19.60
CA VAL A 572 -0.29 -6.18 -19.86
C VAL A 572 -1.27 -7.31 -20.22
N LEU A 573 -0.97 -8.10 -21.25
CA LEU A 573 -1.80 -9.25 -21.61
C LEU A 573 -1.56 -10.44 -20.67
N VAL A 574 -2.65 -11.11 -20.27
CA VAL A 574 -2.59 -12.25 -19.35
C VAL A 574 -3.42 -13.43 -19.87
N ASP A 575 -2.78 -14.59 -19.93
CA ASP A 575 -3.38 -15.88 -20.28
C ASP A 575 -4.29 -16.38 -19.13
N ARG A 576 -5.60 -16.12 -19.28
CA ARG A 576 -6.61 -16.57 -18.31
C ARG A 576 -6.89 -18.08 -18.38
N PRO A 577 -6.96 -18.73 -19.55
CA PRO A 577 -7.01 -20.20 -19.63
C PRO A 577 -5.90 -20.89 -18.82
N TYR A 578 -4.65 -20.43 -18.95
CA TYR A 578 -3.53 -20.92 -18.14
C TYR A 578 -3.75 -20.69 -16.63
N LEU A 579 -4.18 -19.49 -16.22
CA LEU A 579 -4.49 -19.21 -14.81
C LEU A 579 -5.64 -20.06 -14.26
N GLN A 580 -6.65 -20.41 -15.08
CA GLN A 580 -7.75 -21.28 -14.68
C GLN A 580 -7.27 -22.72 -14.41
N GLU A 581 -6.36 -23.24 -15.23
CA GLU A 581 -5.78 -24.58 -15.00
C GLU A 581 -4.86 -24.57 -13.77
N ILE A 582 -4.00 -23.57 -13.66
CA ILE A 582 -3.17 -23.32 -12.47
C ILE A 582 -4.00 -23.17 -11.20
N GLU A 583 -5.19 -22.55 -11.25
CA GLU A 583 -6.08 -22.49 -10.10
C GLU A 583 -6.56 -23.89 -9.68
N LYS A 584 -6.99 -24.75 -10.61
CA LYS A 584 -7.43 -26.13 -10.28
C LYS A 584 -6.33 -26.88 -9.55
N ILE A 585 -5.10 -26.85 -10.08
CA ILE A 585 -3.92 -27.50 -9.47
C ILE A 585 -3.66 -26.94 -8.08
N ALA A 586 -3.64 -25.60 -7.93
CA ALA A 586 -3.42 -24.95 -6.64
C ALA A 586 -4.53 -25.23 -5.61
N ARG A 587 -5.80 -25.40 -6.04
CA ARG A 587 -6.93 -25.78 -5.19
C ARG A 587 -6.82 -27.24 -4.73
N VAL A 588 -6.40 -28.15 -5.61
CA VAL A 588 -6.14 -29.56 -5.28
C VAL A 588 -5.01 -29.67 -4.25
N ASP A 589 -3.90 -28.97 -4.44
CA ASP A 589 -2.79 -28.95 -3.47
C ASP A 589 -3.19 -28.26 -2.14
N GLN A 590 -3.99 -27.20 -2.20
CA GLN A 590 -4.60 -26.58 -1.03
C GLN A 590 -5.48 -27.57 -0.25
N GLN A 591 -6.22 -28.45 -0.94
CA GLN A 591 -7.04 -29.49 -0.33
C GLN A 591 -6.19 -30.61 0.28
N LYS A 592 -5.19 -31.15 -0.44
CA LYS A 592 -4.24 -32.15 0.09
C LYS A 592 -3.58 -31.68 1.40
N ALA A 593 -3.09 -30.44 1.44
CA ALA A 593 -2.47 -29.85 2.63
C ALA A 593 -3.49 -29.67 3.78
N THR A 594 -4.73 -29.29 3.46
CA THR A 594 -5.84 -29.18 4.43
C THR A 594 -6.19 -30.53 5.04
N GLU A 595 -6.29 -31.58 4.23
CA GLU A 595 -6.66 -32.93 4.63
C GLU A 595 -5.55 -33.61 5.43
N ARG A 596 -4.27 -33.46 5.03
CA ARG A 596 -3.12 -33.95 5.79
C ARG A 596 -3.13 -33.43 7.24
N PHE A 597 -3.40 -32.14 7.43
CA PHE A 597 -3.52 -31.57 8.78
C PHE A 597 -4.79 -32.04 9.52
N ARG A 598 -5.95 -32.00 8.86
CA ARG A 598 -7.24 -32.41 9.46
C ARG A 598 -7.24 -33.87 9.91
N ASN A 599 -6.71 -34.77 9.10
CA ASN A 599 -6.66 -36.20 9.39
C ASN A 599 -5.77 -36.47 10.61
N TRP A 600 -4.58 -35.85 10.67
CA TRP A 600 -3.73 -35.90 11.86
C TRP A 600 -4.45 -35.34 13.09
N ALA A 601 -4.95 -34.10 13.04
CA ALA A 601 -5.60 -33.44 14.18
C ALA A 601 -6.88 -34.18 14.65
N SER A 602 -7.56 -34.90 13.75
CA SER A 602 -8.73 -35.71 14.09
C SER A 602 -8.42 -36.93 14.96
N LYS A 603 -7.14 -37.37 15.01
CA LYS A 603 -6.69 -38.42 15.94
C LYS A 603 -6.84 -37.97 17.40
N GLN A 604 -6.60 -36.69 17.73
CA GLN A 604 -6.69 -36.16 19.10
C GLN A 604 -7.94 -35.30 19.37
N CYS A 605 -8.61 -34.80 18.33
CA CYS A 605 -9.83 -34.01 18.43
C CYS A 605 -10.74 -34.32 17.22
N PRO A 606 -11.70 -35.27 17.31
CA PRO A 606 -12.44 -35.76 16.14
C PRO A 606 -13.14 -34.67 15.30
N ASP A 607 -13.67 -33.63 15.95
CA ASP A 607 -14.32 -32.50 15.28
C ASP A 607 -13.34 -31.59 14.49
N ALA A 608 -12.02 -31.72 14.72
CA ALA A 608 -10.99 -31.07 13.92
C ALA A 608 -11.04 -31.51 12.44
N LYS A 609 -11.59 -32.69 12.12
CA LYS A 609 -11.85 -33.12 10.73
C LYS A 609 -12.66 -32.09 9.94
N PHE A 610 -13.51 -31.32 10.60
CA PHE A 610 -14.41 -30.33 10.00
C PHE A 610 -13.94 -28.87 10.20
N MET A 611 -12.76 -28.65 10.79
CA MET A 611 -12.28 -27.30 11.11
C MET A 611 -11.86 -26.51 9.86
N ASN A 612 -11.96 -25.18 9.94
CA ASN A 612 -11.39 -24.26 8.97
C ASN A 612 -9.92 -24.00 9.33
N VAL A 613 -9.00 -24.61 8.58
CA VAL A 613 -7.54 -24.48 8.78
C VAL A 613 -7.02 -23.06 8.52
N ASN A 614 -7.76 -22.22 7.78
CA ASN A 614 -7.46 -20.79 7.61
C ASN A 614 -7.89 -19.95 8.83
N SER A 615 -8.62 -20.54 9.79
CA SER A 615 -9.10 -19.81 10.97
C SER A 615 -8.03 -19.79 12.04
N ASP A 616 -7.28 -18.68 12.05
CA ASP A 616 -6.35 -18.23 13.09
C ASP A 616 -6.92 -18.37 14.52
N THR A 617 -8.25 -18.35 14.69
CA THR A 617 -8.93 -18.57 15.98
C THR A 617 -9.22 -20.04 16.30
N GLN A 618 -9.51 -20.88 15.30
CA GLN A 618 -9.69 -22.33 15.51
C GLN A 618 -8.36 -23.04 15.71
N LEU A 619 -7.33 -22.73 14.90
CA LEU A 619 -5.96 -23.22 15.11
C LEU A 619 -5.44 -22.85 16.51
N ARG A 620 -5.63 -21.60 16.94
CA ARG A 620 -5.23 -21.14 18.27
C ARG A 620 -5.96 -21.87 19.40
N GLN A 621 -7.24 -22.21 19.23
CA GLN A 621 -7.98 -23.02 20.21
C GLN A 621 -7.43 -24.45 20.29
N LEU A 622 -7.13 -25.04 19.12
CA LEU A 622 -6.63 -26.41 19.01
C LEU A 622 -5.23 -26.58 19.63
N PHE A 623 -4.30 -25.67 19.36
CA PHE A 623 -2.93 -25.74 19.89
C PHE A 623 -2.79 -25.16 21.31
N PHE A 624 -3.53 -24.11 21.64
CA PHE A 624 -3.30 -23.28 22.84
C PHE A 624 -4.56 -23.06 23.70
N GLY A 625 -5.54 -23.96 23.65
CA GLY A 625 -6.65 -23.98 24.61
C GLY A 625 -6.17 -23.88 26.05
N GLY A 626 -6.90 -23.13 26.89
CA GLY A 626 -6.51 -22.85 28.28
C GLY A 626 -5.46 -21.75 28.48
N ILE A 627 -4.73 -21.29 27.45
CA ILE A 627 -3.60 -20.35 27.65
C ILE A 627 -4.07 -18.97 28.16
N ILE A 628 -3.29 -18.39 29.07
CA ILE A 628 -3.48 -17.01 29.56
C ILE A 628 -2.95 -16.01 28.51
N ASN A 629 -3.66 -14.90 28.32
CA ASN A 629 -3.24 -13.83 27.43
C ASN A 629 -2.00 -13.11 27.99
N SER A 630 -0.88 -13.11 27.26
CA SER A 630 0.40 -12.56 27.72
C SER A 630 0.38 -11.05 27.99
N LYS A 631 -0.58 -10.32 27.42
CA LYS A 631 -0.82 -8.93 27.80
C LYS A 631 -1.77 -8.82 28.99
N ASN A 632 -2.80 -9.65 29.10
CA ASN A 632 -3.85 -9.58 30.11
C ASN A 632 -4.03 -10.88 30.93
N PRO A 633 -3.41 -10.98 32.12
CA PRO A 633 -3.57 -12.13 33.01
C PRO A 633 -5.02 -12.47 33.39
N GLY A 634 -5.95 -11.50 33.32
CA GLY A 634 -7.38 -11.70 33.59
C GLY A 634 -8.20 -12.25 32.40
N LEU A 635 -7.56 -12.72 31.33
CA LEU A 635 -8.21 -13.43 30.22
C LEU A 635 -7.40 -14.67 29.84
N SER A 636 -8.04 -15.83 29.80
CA SER A 636 -7.55 -17.04 29.18
C SER A 636 -8.39 -17.43 27.96
N LEU A 637 -7.87 -18.29 27.10
CA LEU A 637 -8.72 -19.11 26.24
C LEU A 637 -9.40 -20.18 27.10
N PRO A 638 -10.66 -20.57 26.79
CA PRO A 638 -11.23 -21.75 27.42
C PRO A 638 -10.46 -23.01 26.98
N THR A 639 -10.54 -24.09 27.74
CA THR A 639 -9.92 -25.38 27.39
C THR A 639 -10.53 -25.98 26.12
N GLU A 640 -11.83 -25.79 25.95
CA GLU A 640 -12.65 -26.23 24.82
C GLU A 640 -13.55 -25.11 24.33
N LYS A 641 -13.93 -25.13 23.04
CA LYS A 641 -14.83 -24.12 22.47
C LYS A 641 -15.64 -24.66 21.29
N GLU A 642 -16.94 -24.36 21.30
CA GLU A 642 -17.80 -24.53 20.14
C GLU A 642 -17.55 -23.46 19.07
N PHE A 643 -17.56 -23.87 17.80
CA PHE A 643 -17.62 -23.02 16.63
C PHE A 643 -18.76 -23.44 15.72
N LEU A 644 -19.32 -22.49 14.96
CA LEU A 644 -20.19 -22.77 13.83
C LEU A 644 -19.36 -22.78 12.55
N VAL A 645 -19.49 -23.85 11.76
CA VAL A 645 -18.83 -24.00 10.45
C VAL A 645 -19.85 -24.44 9.38
N PRO A 646 -19.61 -24.18 8.09
CA PRO A 646 -20.51 -24.63 7.02
C PRO A 646 -20.69 -26.14 7.03
N ASN A 647 -21.93 -26.61 6.85
CA ASN A 647 -22.26 -28.04 6.80
C ASN A 647 -22.14 -28.56 5.37
N VAL A 648 -20.90 -28.67 4.88
CA VAL A 648 -20.60 -29.08 3.49
C VAL A 648 -21.12 -30.49 3.21
N ASP A 649 -20.99 -31.39 4.18
CA ASP A 649 -21.38 -32.81 4.11
C ASP A 649 -22.91 -33.02 4.13
N LYS A 650 -23.71 -31.96 4.33
CA LYS A 650 -25.18 -31.99 4.49
C LYS A 650 -25.65 -32.97 5.58
N ILE A 651 -24.86 -33.17 6.64
CA ILE A 651 -25.23 -34.05 7.77
C ILE A 651 -26.43 -33.45 8.50
N ILE A 652 -27.42 -34.28 8.80
CA ILE A 652 -28.62 -33.89 9.56
C ILE A 652 -28.32 -34.11 11.05
N GLU A 653 -28.36 -33.05 11.85
CA GLU A 653 -28.23 -33.16 13.31
C GLU A 653 -29.45 -33.89 13.90
N GLU A 654 -29.24 -34.74 14.91
CA GLU A 654 -30.31 -35.57 15.49
C GLU A 654 -31.55 -34.75 15.89
N GLY A 655 -32.74 -35.28 15.58
CA GLY A 655 -34.02 -34.63 15.81
C GLY A 655 -34.43 -33.56 14.77
N LYS A 656 -33.59 -33.24 13.77
CA LYS A 656 -33.96 -32.34 12.67
C LYS A 656 -34.39 -33.11 11.42
N LYS A 657 -35.22 -32.48 10.58
CA LYS A 657 -35.71 -33.05 9.30
C LYS A 657 -34.87 -32.65 8.08
N THR A 658 -33.99 -31.66 8.22
CA THR A 658 -33.14 -31.14 7.14
C THR A 658 -31.79 -30.71 7.71
N ALA A 659 -30.75 -30.78 6.87
CA ALA A 659 -29.41 -30.34 7.22
C ALA A 659 -29.37 -28.82 7.41
N THR A 660 -28.88 -28.36 8.56
CA THR A 660 -28.68 -26.91 8.80
C THR A 660 -27.48 -26.41 7.99
N LYS A 661 -27.59 -25.19 7.44
CA LYS A 661 -26.51 -24.55 6.62
C LYS A 661 -25.15 -24.52 7.32
N ASN A 662 -25.16 -24.39 8.65
CA ASN A 662 -24.00 -24.54 9.51
C ASN A 662 -24.23 -25.71 10.47
N ARG A 663 -23.14 -26.40 10.82
CA ARG A 663 -23.07 -27.37 11.93
C ARG A 663 -22.26 -26.78 13.07
N LYS A 664 -22.44 -27.30 14.29
CA LYS A 664 -21.48 -27.10 15.38
C LYS A 664 -20.26 -28.01 15.19
N ILE A 665 -19.11 -27.53 15.67
CA ILE A 665 -17.91 -28.33 15.97
C ILE A 665 -17.33 -27.87 17.30
N LYS A 666 -16.73 -28.78 18.07
CA LYS A 666 -16.12 -28.54 19.39
C LYS A 666 -14.62 -28.79 19.32
N LEU A 667 -13.81 -27.75 19.52
CA LEU A 667 -12.34 -27.85 19.49
C LEU A 667 -11.75 -27.72 20.89
N ASN A 668 -11.02 -28.76 21.32
CA ASN A 668 -10.21 -28.81 22.54
C ASN A 668 -8.71 -28.64 22.22
N LYS A 669 -7.90 -28.42 23.26
CA LYS A 669 -6.44 -28.49 23.16
C LYS A 669 -5.99 -29.92 22.77
N ILE A 670 -5.00 -30.08 21.89
CA ILE A 670 -4.52 -31.40 21.42
C ILE A 670 -3.17 -31.85 22.01
N CYS A 671 -2.42 -30.96 22.65
CA CYS A 671 -1.13 -31.25 23.27
C CYS A 671 -0.87 -30.22 24.39
N ASP A 672 -0.36 -30.66 25.54
CA ASP A 672 -0.09 -29.74 26.65
C ASP A 672 1.29 -29.08 26.62
N GLY A 673 2.30 -29.73 26.02
CA GLY A 673 3.67 -29.25 25.94
C GLY A 673 3.88 -28.03 25.02
N LEU A 674 2.97 -27.78 24.06
CA LEU A 674 3.08 -26.72 23.06
C LEU A 674 3.23 -25.31 23.67
N GLN A 675 4.45 -24.77 23.61
CA GLN A 675 4.76 -23.39 23.97
C GLN A 675 4.65 -22.44 22.78
N THR A 676 4.65 -21.13 23.05
CA THR A 676 4.66 -20.11 22.00
C THR A 676 5.54 -18.91 22.37
N GLU A 677 6.49 -18.58 21.50
CA GLU A 677 7.37 -17.42 21.67
C GLU A 677 6.77 -16.12 21.09
N THR A 678 5.79 -16.26 20.18
CA THR A 678 5.31 -15.15 19.34
C THR A 678 3.85 -14.84 19.63
N TYR A 679 3.60 -13.67 20.24
CA TYR A 679 2.26 -13.19 20.55
C TYR A 679 1.78 -12.10 19.58
N THR A 680 0.47 -12.07 19.33
CA THR A 680 -0.20 -11.02 18.55
C THR A 680 -0.20 -9.68 19.27
N ALA A 681 -0.55 -8.61 18.55
CA ALA A 681 -0.73 -7.28 19.15
C ALA A 681 -1.75 -7.25 20.31
N THR A 682 -2.67 -8.22 20.39
CA THR A 682 -3.67 -8.38 21.47
C THR A 682 -3.25 -9.33 22.59
N GLY A 683 -2.04 -9.93 22.54
CA GLY A 683 -1.50 -10.80 23.60
C GLY A 683 -1.92 -12.27 23.53
N TRP A 684 -2.49 -12.70 22.40
CA TRP A 684 -2.77 -14.13 22.14
C TRP A 684 -1.62 -14.78 21.37
N PRO A 685 -1.47 -16.13 21.40
CA PRO A 685 -0.53 -16.83 20.52
C PRO A 685 -0.72 -16.44 19.05
N SER A 686 0.37 -16.26 18.29
CA SER A 686 0.31 -16.02 16.85
C SER A 686 0.19 -17.34 16.09
N MET A 687 -0.74 -17.44 15.14
CA MET A 687 -0.76 -18.53 14.15
C MET A 687 -0.19 -18.09 12.79
N SER A 688 0.64 -17.04 12.78
CA SER A 688 1.33 -16.61 11.56
C SER A 688 2.25 -17.71 11.03
N GLY A 689 2.48 -17.75 9.71
CA GLY A 689 3.38 -18.71 9.08
C GLY A 689 4.82 -18.71 9.61
N ALA A 690 5.26 -17.64 10.28
CA ALA A 690 6.54 -17.63 11.01
C ALA A 690 6.47 -18.44 12.31
N ALA A 691 5.38 -18.31 13.09
CA ALA A 691 5.17 -19.08 14.31
C ALA A 691 4.93 -20.57 13.99
N LEU A 692 4.10 -20.87 12.97
CA LEU A 692 3.88 -22.25 12.51
C LEU A 692 5.19 -22.92 12.05
N LYS A 693 6.10 -22.20 11.38
CA LYS A 693 7.43 -22.71 11.02
C LYS A 693 8.38 -22.92 12.20
N THR A 694 8.21 -22.20 13.33
CA THR A 694 8.93 -22.49 14.58
C THR A 694 8.40 -23.76 15.28
N LEU A 695 7.10 -24.02 15.16
CA LEU A 695 6.50 -25.27 15.64
C LEU A 695 6.92 -26.47 14.78
N ALA A 696 6.88 -26.36 13.45
CA ALA A 696 7.18 -27.45 12.53
C ALA A 696 8.67 -27.74 12.32
N GLY A 697 9.52 -26.71 12.19
CA GLY A 697 10.93 -26.86 11.84
C GLY A 697 11.24 -26.70 10.34
N LYS A 698 12.34 -27.31 9.89
CA LYS A 698 12.80 -27.39 8.49
C LYS A 698 12.31 -28.67 7.79
N VAL A 699 11.10 -29.12 8.10
CA VAL A 699 10.49 -30.32 7.51
C VAL A 699 10.39 -30.17 5.99
N VAL A 700 11.08 -31.05 5.27
CA VAL A 700 10.85 -31.27 3.84
C VAL A 700 9.57 -32.11 3.69
N LEU A 701 8.76 -31.77 2.71
CA LEU A 701 7.54 -32.49 2.36
C LEU A 701 7.73 -32.95 0.91
N ASP A 702 8.19 -34.20 0.76
CA ASP A 702 8.58 -34.75 -0.53
C ASP A 702 7.41 -34.69 -1.53
N TYR A 703 7.60 -33.91 -2.60
CA TYR A 703 6.59 -33.68 -3.64
C TYR A 703 7.21 -33.49 -5.04
N ASP A 704 8.43 -34.00 -5.24
CA ASP A 704 9.14 -34.01 -6.53
C ASP A 704 9.02 -35.39 -7.22
N ILE A 705 7.78 -35.79 -7.54
CA ILE A 705 7.49 -36.74 -8.64
C ILE A 705 6.25 -36.25 -9.39
N ILE A 706 6.49 -35.38 -10.38
CA ILE A 706 5.75 -35.37 -11.64
C ILE A 706 6.82 -35.23 -12.73
N GLU A 707 7.60 -36.30 -12.90
CA GLU A 707 8.33 -36.53 -14.13
C GLU A 707 7.44 -37.29 -15.13
N GLU A 708 7.86 -37.25 -16.38
CA GLU A 708 7.06 -37.60 -17.55
C GLU A 708 7.08 -39.12 -17.80
N ASP A 709 5.92 -39.77 -17.73
CA ASP A 709 5.71 -41.12 -18.28
C ASP A 709 4.45 -41.09 -19.17
N ASN A 710 4.67 -40.80 -20.45
CA ASN A 710 3.69 -40.91 -21.54
C ASN A 710 4.26 -41.91 -22.57
N GLU A 711 4.15 -43.22 -22.30
CA GLU A 711 4.28 -44.24 -23.34
C GLU A 711 3.07 -45.21 -23.29
N GLU A 712 2.76 -45.78 -24.46
CA GLU A 712 1.53 -46.54 -24.73
C GLU A 712 1.73 -48.04 -24.48
N SER A 713 0.69 -48.75 -24.02
CA SER A 713 0.31 -50.08 -24.56
C SER A 713 -0.95 -50.67 -23.90
N ASP A 714 -1.56 -51.62 -24.60
CA ASP A 714 -2.91 -52.14 -24.37
C ASP A 714 -3.06 -53.21 -23.28
N GLU A 715 -4.33 -53.39 -22.88
CA GLU A 715 -5.01 -54.64 -22.50
C GLU A 715 -4.17 -55.85 -22.02
N ASN A 716 -4.49 -56.34 -20.81
CA ASN A 716 -5.29 -57.58 -20.67
C ASN A 716 -5.80 -57.77 -19.23
N VAL A 717 -6.68 -58.76 -19.02
CA VAL A 717 -7.40 -59.07 -17.76
C VAL A 717 -6.97 -60.45 -17.25
N ASP A 718 -6.83 -60.65 -15.93
CA ASP A 718 -7.51 -61.75 -15.18
C ASP A 718 -7.04 -61.93 -13.72
N ASP A 719 -8.02 -62.26 -12.88
CA ASP A 719 -8.01 -62.95 -11.58
C ASP A 719 -7.21 -62.43 -10.34
N ALA A 720 -7.57 -63.02 -9.19
CA ALA A 720 -7.28 -62.61 -7.81
C ALA A 720 -7.07 -63.88 -6.92
N PRO A 721 -7.04 -63.84 -5.57
CA PRO A 721 -6.88 -62.74 -4.61
C PRO A 721 -5.74 -62.99 -3.58
N ASP A 722 -5.66 -62.13 -2.56
CA ASP A 722 -5.08 -62.35 -1.21
C ASP A 722 -3.86 -63.28 -1.01
N GLU A 723 -2.73 -62.69 -0.63
CA GLU A 723 -2.06 -63.08 0.62
C GLU A 723 -1.29 -61.91 1.26
N LEU A 724 -1.16 -61.91 2.59
CA LEU A 724 -0.52 -60.86 3.39
C LEU A 724 0.95 -61.24 3.69
N ASP A 725 1.92 -60.38 3.36
CA ASP A 725 3.30 -60.50 3.84
C ASP A 725 3.85 -59.17 4.39
N GLU A 726 4.37 -59.20 5.60
CA GLU A 726 4.76 -58.05 6.44
C GLU A 726 6.25 -57.66 6.29
N THR A 727 6.80 -57.45 5.08
CA THR A 727 8.24 -57.10 4.96
C THR A 727 8.64 -56.04 3.94
N LYS A 728 8.11 -54.80 4.04
CA LYS A 728 8.77 -53.60 3.44
C LYS A 728 8.95 -52.42 4.39
N SER A 729 9.83 -52.62 5.37
CA SER A 729 10.56 -51.52 6.01
C SER A 729 11.37 -50.76 4.95
N LYS A 730 10.85 -49.62 4.47
CA LYS A 730 11.66 -48.63 3.76
C LYS A 730 12.39 -47.79 4.81
N SER A 731 13.71 -47.83 4.78
CA SER A 731 14.58 -47.10 5.69
C SER A 731 14.29 -45.60 5.67
N PHE A 732 13.93 -45.04 6.83
CA PHE A 732 14.14 -43.62 7.08
C PHE A 732 15.63 -43.34 6.93
N GLY A 733 16.00 -42.46 6.00
CA GLY A 733 17.36 -41.94 5.91
C GLY A 733 17.72 -41.16 7.17
N ASN A 734 19.02 -41.02 7.45
CA ASN A 734 19.56 -40.39 8.67
C ASN A 734 19.29 -38.87 8.74
N ASN A 735 18.03 -38.47 8.92
CA ASN A 735 17.64 -37.13 9.34
C ASN A 735 17.96 -36.98 10.82
N SER A 736 18.91 -36.11 11.17
CA SER A 736 19.13 -35.73 12.56
C SER A 736 17.91 -35.00 13.14
N ASP A 737 17.57 -35.23 14.42
CA ASP A 737 16.44 -34.56 15.10
C ASP A 737 16.49 -33.01 15.01
N THR A 738 17.65 -32.43 14.73
CA THR A 738 17.90 -30.98 14.67
C THR A 738 17.13 -30.22 13.58
N ASP A 739 16.47 -30.93 12.65
CA ASP A 739 15.63 -30.32 11.61
C ASP A 739 14.17 -30.12 12.02
N TYR A 740 13.69 -30.81 13.06
CA TYR A 740 12.31 -30.68 13.53
C TYR A 740 12.12 -29.48 14.48
N GLY A 741 10.88 -29.00 14.59
CA GLY A 741 10.54 -27.81 15.37
C GLY A 741 10.07 -28.12 16.80
N THR A 742 9.66 -27.08 17.52
CA THR A 742 9.23 -27.20 18.93
C THR A 742 7.97 -28.05 19.15
N ALA A 743 7.29 -28.50 18.09
CA ALA A 743 6.24 -29.51 18.19
C ALA A 743 6.80 -30.94 18.38
N TYR A 744 8.06 -31.21 18.04
CA TYR A 744 8.67 -32.54 18.17
C TYR A 744 8.65 -33.01 19.64
N ASP A 745 9.36 -32.29 20.51
CA ASP A 745 9.42 -32.59 21.95
C ASP A 745 8.04 -32.48 22.62
N ALA A 746 7.21 -31.53 22.17
CA ALA A 746 5.88 -31.30 22.73
C ALA A 746 4.89 -32.46 22.48
N PHE A 747 5.11 -33.26 21.43
CA PHE A 747 4.39 -34.50 21.15
C PHE A 747 5.23 -35.76 21.46
N GLY A 748 6.19 -35.66 22.39
CA GLY A 748 6.94 -36.82 22.91
C GLY A 748 8.12 -37.30 22.07
N GLY A 749 8.44 -36.62 20.96
CA GLY A 749 9.49 -37.02 20.03
C GLY A 749 9.12 -38.26 19.19
N GLY A 750 10.12 -38.84 18.52
CA GLY A 750 9.95 -40.02 17.68
C GLY A 750 8.85 -39.85 16.62
N LEU A 751 8.14 -40.93 16.32
CA LEU A 751 7.11 -40.95 15.27
C LEU A 751 5.97 -39.93 15.52
N GLU A 752 5.53 -39.77 16.76
CA GLU A 752 4.45 -38.83 17.11
C GLU A 752 4.89 -37.36 16.97
N GLY A 753 6.10 -37.05 17.42
CA GLY A 753 6.75 -35.75 17.22
C GLY A 753 6.99 -35.44 15.73
N HIS A 754 7.43 -36.42 14.93
CA HIS A 754 7.59 -36.26 13.49
C HIS A 754 6.24 -36.02 12.81
N GLU A 755 5.20 -36.85 13.07
CA GLU A 755 3.85 -36.64 12.52
C GLU A 755 3.32 -35.24 12.83
N ALA A 756 3.46 -34.76 14.08
CA ALA A 756 3.04 -33.43 14.48
C ALA A 756 3.74 -32.33 13.68
N CYS A 757 5.06 -32.43 13.50
CA CYS A 757 5.82 -31.48 12.71
C CYS A 757 5.43 -31.50 11.22
N HIS A 758 5.24 -32.69 10.64
CA HIS A 758 4.77 -32.86 9.25
C HIS A 758 3.35 -32.29 9.04
N ALA A 759 2.44 -32.46 10.00
CA ALA A 759 1.10 -31.89 9.94
C ALA A 759 1.12 -30.35 10.04
N ILE A 760 1.92 -29.79 10.95
CA ILE A 760 2.04 -28.32 11.09
C ILE A 760 2.79 -27.71 9.90
N ALA A 761 3.70 -28.45 9.25
CA ALA A 761 4.29 -28.06 7.97
C ALA A 761 3.23 -27.96 6.86
N ALA A 762 2.25 -28.88 6.81
CA ALA A 762 1.13 -28.78 5.86
C ALA A 762 0.25 -27.52 6.07
N LEU A 763 0.11 -27.01 7.30
CA LEU A 763 -0.51 -25.69 7.53
C LEU A 763 0.33 -24.54 6.95
N CYS A 764 1.66 -24.67 6.95
CA CYS A 764 2.55 -23.69 6.33
C CYS A 764 2.42 -23.71 4.80
N GLU A 765 2.29 -24.90 4.19
CA GLU A 765 1.96 -25.06 2.77
C GLU A 765 0.60 -24.45 2.44
N TYR A 766 -0.46 -24.85 3.15
CA TYR A 766 -1.81 -24.31 2.98
C TYR A 766 -1.80 -22.77 2.98
N SER A 767 -1.10 -22.18 3.95
CA SER A 767 -0.96 -20.72 4.08
C SER A 767 -0.24 -20.10 2.88
N SER A 768 0.80 -20.76 2.36
CA SER A 768 1.56 -20.31 1.20
C SER A 768 0.75 -20.42 -0.09
N ILE A 769 0.07 -21.55 -0.30
CA ILE A 769 -0.77 -21.81 -1.47
C ILE A 769 -1.98 -20.87 -1.47
N ASN A 770 -2.68 -20.72 -0.34
CA ASN A 770 -3.76 -19.76 -0.19
C ASN A 770 -3.30 -18.32 -0.48
N SER A 771 -2.08 -17.96 -0.07
CA SER A 771 -1.48 -16.67 -0.37
C SER A 771 -1.21 -16.48 -1.87
N LEU A 772 -0.81 -17.53 -2.61
CA LEU A 772 -0.64 -17.44 -4.06
C LEU A 772 -1.99 -17.30 -4.78
N ILE A 773 -2.96 -18.12 -4.40
CA ILE A 773 -4.32 -18.08 -4.97
C ILE A 773 -4.97 -16.72 -4.77
N THR A 774 -5.10 -16.26 -3.52
CA THR A 774 -5.91 -15.06 -3.19
C THR A 774 -5.25 -13.72 -3.56
N ASN A 775 -3.92 -13.65 -3.71
CA ASN A 775 -3.23 -12.40 -4.05
C ASN A 775 -2.83 -12.29 -5.52
N PHE A 776 -2.74 -13.41 -6.27
CA PHE A 776 -2.26 -13.40 -7.66
C PHE A 776 -3.18 -14.16 -8.62
N ILE A 777 -3.54 -15.42 -8.35
CA ILE A 777 -4.31 -16.24 -9.30
C ILE A 777 -5.77 -15.78 -9.42
N GLU A 778 -6.51 -15.62 -8.30
CA GLU A 778 -7.89 -15.12 -8.32
C GLU A 778 -8.00 -13.67 -8.84
N PRO A 779 -7.14 -12.71 -8.45
CA PRO A 779 -7.28 -11.33 -8.91
C PRO A 779 -7.04 -11.17 -10.42
N LEU A 780 -6.02 -11.83 -10.99
CA LEU A 780 -5.63 -11.67 -12.40
C LEU A 780 -6.67 -12.19 -13.41
N GLN A 781 -7.66 -12.97 -12.98
CA GLN A 781 -8.72 -13.51 -13.84
C GLN A 781 -9.95 -12.59 -13.98
N LYS A 782 -10.09 -11.57 -13.13
CA LYS A 782 -11.31 -10.74 -13.02
C LYS A 782 -11.43 -9.72 -14.16
N ASN A 783 -12.68 -9.46 -14.57
CA ASN A 783 -12.97 -8.47 -15.61
C ASN A 783 -12.77 -7.03 -15.11
N ASP A 784 -13.04 -6.78 -13.82
CA ASP A 784 -12.94 -5.50 -13.12
C ASP A 784 -11.62 -4.75 -13.42
N ILE A 785 -10.52 -5.49 -13.62
CA ILE A 785 -9.16 -4.94 -13.78
C ILE A 785 -8.67 -4.95 -15.24
N SER A 786 -9.53 -5.24 -16.21
CA SER A 786 -9.13 -5.49 -17.59
C SER A 786 -9.97 -4.75 -18.62
N GLY A 787 -9.32 -4.16 -19.63
CA GLY A 787 -9.99 -3.45 -20.70
C GLY A 787 -10.69 -4.37 -21.70
N LYS A 788 -11.40 -3.75 -22.66
CA LYS A 788 -12.09 -4.41 -23.79
C LYS A 788 -11.11 -5.21 -24.68
N ASN A 789 -9.82 -4.87 -24.62
CA ASN A 789 -8.70 -5.56 -25.26
C ASN A 789 -8.21 -6.83 -24.50
N GLY A 790 -8.80 -7.17 -23.35
CA GLY A 790 -8.45 -8.32 -22.52
C GLY A 790 -7.19 -8.16 -21.64
N ARG A 791 -6.44 -7.06 -21.80
CA ARG A 791 -5.23 -6.73 -21.03
C ARG A 791 -5.60 -6.19 -19.65
N ILE A 792 -4.67 -6.31 -18.70
CA ILE A 792 -4.82 -5.86 -17.31
C ILE A 792 -4.16 -4.50 -17.14
N HIS A 793 -4.88 -3.57 -16.51
CA HIS A 793 -4.49 -2.18 -16.34
C HIS A 793 -4.36 -1.85 -14.86
N CYS A 794 -3.14 -1.99 -14.31
CA CYS A 794 -2.88 -1.66 -12.90
C CYS A 794 -2.60 -0.17 -12.72
N SER A 795 -3.11 0.44 -11.66
CA SER A 795 -2.80 1.83 -11.33
C SER A 795 -1.41 1.96 -10.71
N LEU A 796 -0.52 2.67 -11.40
CA LEU A 796 0.86 3.01 -11.04
C LEU A 796 0.88 4.31 -10.26
N ASN A 797 1.67 4.35 -9.17
CA ASN A 797 1.59 5.45 -8.21
C ASN A 797 2.97 5.78 -7.62
N ILE A 798 3.39 7.05 -7.73
CA ILE A 798 4.60 7.61 -7.08
C ILE A 798 4.37 7.83 -5.56
N ASN A 799 3.65 6.93 -4.86
CA ASN A 799 3.08 7.20 -3.52
C ASN A 799 3.96 6.79 -2.31
N THR A 800 5.17 6.31 -2.56
CA THR A 800 6.09 5.81 -1.50
C THR A 800 7.02 6.92 -0.98
N GLU A 801 7.44 6.82 0.27
CA GLU A 801 8.30 7.83 0.93
C GLU A 801 9.75 7.85 0.40
N THR A 802 10.13 6.88 -0.43
CA THR A 802 11.40 6.87 -1.18
C THR A 802 11.23 7.35 -2.62
N GLY A 803 10.02 7.33 -3.17
CA GLY A 803 9.72 7.63 -4.58
C GLY A 803 9.74 6.42 -5.52
N ARG A 804 10.00 5.20 -5.01
CA ARG A 804 9.72 3.97 -5.78
C ARG A 804 8.25 3.93 -6.20
N LEU A 805 7.96 3.40 -7.38
CA LEU A 805 6.61 3.15 -7.84
C LEU A 805 5.89 2.12 -6.94
N SER A 806 4.57 2.11 -7.04
CA SER A 806 3.69 1.11 -6.44
C SER A 806 2.51 0.86 -7.37
N ALA A 807 2.09 -0.40 -7.50
CA ALA A 807 0.96 -0.81 -8.34
C ALA A 807 -0.26 -1.19 -7.49
N ARG A 808 -1.47 -0.96 -8.01
CA ARG A 808 -2.75 -1.35 -7.39
C ARG A 808 -3.76 -1.76 -8.45
N ARG A 809 -4.73 -2.61 -8.07
CA ARG A 809 -5.81 -3.11 -8.96
C ARG A 809 -5.28 -3.75 -10.28
N PRO A 810 -4.46 -4.82 -10.26
CA PRO A 810 -3.89 -5.53 -9.12
C PRO A 810 -2.49 -5.00 -8.73
N ASN A 811 -1.86 -5.55 -7.68
CA ASN A 811 -0.52 -5.12 -7.27
C ASN A 811 0.58 -5.87 -8.02
N LEU A 812 0.87 -5.45 -9.25
CA LEU A 812 1.91 -6.06 -10.09
C LEU A 812 3.35 -5.84 -9.59
N GLN A 813 3.57 -4.91 -8.65
CA GLN A 813 4.89 -4.68 -8.03
C GLN A 813 5.27 -5.75 -6.98
N ASN A 814 4.35 -6.64 -6.57
CA ASN A 814 4.57 -7.62 -5.50
C ASN A 814 4.49 -9.10 -5.96
N GLN A 815 4.73 -9.40 -7.24
CA GLN A 815 4.69 -10.77 -7.76
C GLN A 815 5.66 -11.71 -7.00
N PRO A 816 5.31 -12.99 -6.79
CA PRO A 816 6.14 -13.92 -6.01
C PRO A 816 7.52 -14.05 -6.67
N ALA A 817 8.61 -14.01 -5.89
CA ALA A 817 9.96 -14.24 -6.44
C ALA A 817 10.05 -15.64 -7.09
N LEU A 818 10.88 -15.82 -8.12
CA LEU A 818 10.93 -17.08 -8.89
C LEU A 818 11.09 -18.32 -8.01
N GLU A 819 11.93 -18.25 -6.97
CA GLU A 819 12.16 -19.36 -6.02
C GLU A 819 10.99 -19.62 -5.03
N LYS A 820 9.86 -18.94 -5.24
CA LYS A 820 8.60 -19.07 -4.49
C LYS A 820 7.37 -19.16 -5.40
N ASP A 821 7.56 -19.05 -6.72
CA ASP A 821 6.49 -19.05 -7.72
C ASP A 821 6.13 -20.51 -8.09
N ARG A 822 5.63 -21.28 -7.09
CA ARG A 822 5.31 -22.73 -7.17
C ARG A 822 4.48 -23.09 -8.41
N TYR A 823 3.65 -22.17 -8.87
CA TYR A 823 2.72 -22.36 -9.98
C TYR A 823 3.07 -21.52 -11.22
N LYS A 824 4.33 -21.04 -11.33
CA LYS A 824 4.87 -20.26 -12.46
C LYS A 824 3.94 -19.13 -12.91
N ILE A 825 3.37 -18.37 -11.97
CA ILE A 825 2.35 -17.34 -12.23
C ILE A 825 2.84 -16.25 -13.20
N ARG A 826 4.16 -15.97 -13.26
CA ARG A 826 4.74 -15.12 -14.31
C ARG A 826 4.51 -15.62 -15.75
N GLN A 827 4.35 -16.93 -15.96
CA GLN A 827 4.14 -17.52 -17.27
C GLN A 827 2.80 -17.10 -17.88
N ALA A 828 1.83 -16.70 -17.03
CA ALA A 828 0.55 -16.14 -17.46
C ALA A 828 0.70 -14.77 -18.15
N PHE A 829 1.76 -14.00 -17.86
CA PHE A 829 1.96 -12.68 -18.46
C PHE A 829 2.67 -12.85 -19.81
N ILE A 830 1.93 -12.61 -20.89
CA ILE A 830 2.31 -12.96 -22.26
C ILE A 830 2.43 -11.72 -23.17
N ALA A 831 3.16 -11.85 -24.26
CA ALA A 831 3.05 -10.92 -25.40
C ALA A 831 1.80 -11.23 -26.24
N ALA A 832 1.28 -10.24 -26.97
CA ALA A 832 0.27 -10.48 -27.99
C ALA A 832 0.82 -11.33 -29.16
N PRO A 833 -0.04 -11.95 -30.00
CA PRO A 833 0.39 -12.66 -31.20
C PRO A 833 1.30 -11.82 -32.09
N GLY A 834 2.40 -12.41 -32.58
CA GLY A 834 3.45 -11.70 -33.33
C GLY A 834 4.47 -10.93 -32.48
N ASN A 835 4.13 -10.54 -31.25
CA ASN A 835 5.03 -9.83 -30.33
C ASN A 835 5.85 -10.78 -29.44
N SER A 836 6.88 -10.22 -28.80
CA SER A 836 7.60 -10.81 -27.66
C SER A 836 7.73 -9.77 -26.54
N LEU A 837 7.92 -10.22 -25.30
CA LEU A 837 8.27 -9.37 -24.17
C LEU A 837 9.79 -9.26 -24.07
N ILE A 838 10.33 -8.05 -23.90
CA ILE A 838 11.67 -7.82 -23.34
C ILE A 838 11.51 -7.62 -21.84
N VAL A 839 12.36 -8.29 -21.05
CA VAL A 839 12.47 -8.12 -19.60
C VAL A 839 13.91 -7.73 -19.32
N ALA A 840 14.12 -6.59 -18.66
CA ALA A 840 15.45 -6.05 -18.37
C ALA A 840 15.53 -5.55 -16.93
N ASP A 841 16.56 -5.96 -16.19
CA ASP A 841 16.71 -5.77 -14.74
C ASP A 841 18.13 -5.32 -14.36
N TYR A 842 18.23 -4.46 -13.35
CA TYR A 842 19.52 -3.94 -12.90
C TYR A 842 20.24 -4.90 -11.95
N GLY A 843 21.48 -5.25 -12.29
CA GLY A 843 22.38 -6.05 -11.47
C GLY A 843 22.74 -5.37 -10.14
N GLN A 844 21.92 -5.59 -9.10
CA GLN A 844 22.11 -5.12 -7.72
C GLN A 844 22.19 -3.58 -7.59
N LEU A 845 21.27 -2.86 -8.24
CA LEU A 845 21.20 -1.39 -8.32
C LEU A 845 21.49 -0.67 -6.99
N GLU A 846 20.80 -1.04 -5.91
CA GLU A 846 20.96 -0.40 -4.60
C GLU A 846 22.38 -0.53 -4.01
N LEU A 847 23.09 -1.62 -4.28
CA LEU A 847 24.47 -1.80 -3.80
C LEU A 847 25.48 -1.00 -4.65
N ARG A 848 25.23 -0.87 -5.97
CA ARG A 848 26.01 0.01 -6.86
C ARG A 848 25.85 1.49 -6.47
N ILE A 849 24.63 1.90 -6.15
CA ILE A 849 24.31 3.22 -5.60
C ILE A 849 24.99 3.44 -4.26
N LEU A 850 24.95 2.47 -3.34
CA LEU A 850 25.65 2.57 -2.04
C LEU A 850 27.17 2.73 -2.23
N ALA A 851 27.78 1.99 -3.17
CA ALA A 851 29.19 2.11 -3.49
C ALA A 851 29.56 3.52 -3.98
N HIS A 852 28.78 4.07 -4.91
CA HIS A 852 28.94 5.44 -5.43
C HIS A 852 28.76 6.50 -4.34
N LEU A 853 27.66 6.44 -3.57
CA LEU A 853 27.30 7.44 -2.57
C LEU A 853 28.26 7.44 -1.36
N ALA A 854 28.75 6.28 -0.94
CA ALA A 854 29.75 6.18 0.12
C ALA A 854 31.18 6.45 -0.39
N GLY A 855 31.43 6.29 -1.69
CA GLY A 855 32.78 6.29 -2.26
C GLY A 855 33.64 5.11 -1.76
N CYS A 856 33.00 3.99 -1.43
CA CYS A 856 33.63 2.85 -0.74
C CYS A 856 34.51 2.05 -1.70
N LYS A 857 35.84 2.20 -1.61
CA LYS A 857 36.76 1.63 -2.61
C LYS A 857 36.57 0.12 -2.81
N SER A 858 36.52 -0.65 -1.72
CA SER A 858 36.28 -2.11 -1.79
C SER A 858 35.01 -2.50 -2.55
N MET A 859 33.97 -1.65 -2.54
CA MET A 859 32.75 -1.91 -3.32
C MET A 859 32.88 -1.46 -4.78
N LEU A 860 33.60 -0.37 -5.06
CA LEU A 860 33.87 0.08 -6.43
C LEU A 860 34.71 -0.96 -7.17
N ASP A 861 35.88 -1.29 -6.62
CA ASP A 861 36.82 -2.30 -7.15
C ASP A 861 36.13 -3.66 -7.37
N ALA A 862 35.22 -4.06 -6.49
CA ALA A 862 34.47 -5.32 -6.58
C ALA A 862 33.31 -5.30 -7.59
N PHE A 863 32.85 -4.14 -8.05
CA PHE A 863 31.90 -4.03 -9.17
C PHE A 863 32.61 -3.86 -10.52
N GLU A 864 33.76 -3.20 -10.54
CA GLU A 864 34.64 -3.08 -11.72
C GLU A 864 35.24 -4.44 -12.11
N ALA A 865 35.66 -5.23 -11.12
CA ALA A 865 36.16 -6.59 -11.34
C ALA A 865 35.08 -7.63 -11.72
N GLY A 866 33.81 -7.21 -11.85
CA GLY A 866 32.70 -8.03 -12.35
C GLY A 866 32.19 -9.14 -11.42
N GLY A 867 31.29 -9.96 -11.97
CA GLY A 867 30.80 -11.18 -11.35
C GLY A 867 29.91 -11.03 -10.12
N ASP A 868 29.89 -12.05 -9.26
CA ASP A 868 28.93 -12.13 -8.16
C ASP A 868 29.46 -11.51 -6.85
N PHE A 869 29.08 -10.25 -6.65
CA PHE A 869 29.36 -9.45 -5.46
C PHE A 869 29.04 -10.18 -4.13
N HIS A 870 28.01 -11.03 -4.10
CA HIS A 870 27.64 -11.78 -2.89
C HIS A 870 28.60 -12.94 -2.57
N SER A 871 29.14 -13.61 -3.60
CA SER A 871 30.19 -14.64 -3.47
C SER A 871 31.51 -14.02 -3.00
N ARG A 872 31.89 -12.87 -3.59
CA ARG A 872 33.02 -12.05 -3.13
C ARG A 872 32.88 -11.63 -1.66
N THR A 873 31.66 -11.28 -1.24
CA THR A 873 31.36 -11.00 0.18
C THR A 873 31.51 -12.25 1.06
N ALA A 874 31.00 -13.42 0.63
CA ALA A 874 31.07 -14.66 1.39
C ALA A 874 32.52 -15.14 1.61
N MET A 875 33.38 -15.02 0.59
CA MET A 875 34.82 -15.30 0.65
C MET A 875 35.56 -14.44 1.69
N ASN A 876 35.05 -13.24 2.01
CA ASN A 876 35.60 -12.40 3.09
C ASN A 876 34.93 -12.63 4.46
N MET A 877 33.76 -13.28 4.51
CA MET A 877 33.08 -13.62 5.76
C MET A 877 33.57 -14.94 6.37
N TYR A 878 33.94 -15.91 5.52
CA TYR A 878 34.19 -17.31 5.88
C TYR A 878 35.57 -17.78 5.39
N PRO A 879 36.57 -18.00 6.27
CA PRO A 879 37.92 -18.42 5.87
C PRO A 879 37.94 -19.68 5.00
N TYR A 880 37.20 -20.73 5.38
CA TYR A 880 37.13 -21.99 4.62
C TYR A 880 36.62 -21.85 3.18
N ILE A 881 35.89 -20.76 2.85
CA ILE A 881 35.48 -20.47 1.48
C ILE A 881 36.62 -19.86 0.67
N ARG A 882 37.47 -19.05 1.31
CA ARG A 882 38.70 -18.54 0.71
C ARG A 882 39.69 -19.68 0.49
N ASP A 883 39.91 -20.50 1.51
CA ASP A 883 40.82 -21.65 1.47
C ASP A 883 40.43 -22.59 0.30
N ALA A 884 39.13 -22.82 0.09
CA ALA A 884 38.58 -23.65 -1.00
C ALA A 884 38.62 -22.99 -2.40
N ILE A 885 38.80 -21.67 -2.49
CA ILE A 885 39.11 -20.96 -3.75
C ILE A 885 40.62 -21.01 -4.02
N GLU A 886 41.44 -20.82 -3.00
CA GLU A 886 42.91 -20.87 -3.10
C GLU A 886 43.40 -22.30 -3.42
N SER A 887 42.72 -23.34 -2.93
CA SER A 887 42.93 -24.75 -3.31
C SER A 887 42.41 -25.10 -4.72
N LYS A 888 41.66 -24.21 -5.37
CA LYS A 888 40.95 -24.40 -6.65
C LYS A 888 39.89 -25.51 -6.66
N GLU A 889 39.39 -25.94 -5.50
CA GLU A 889 38.19 -26.78 -5.42
C GLU A 889 36.92 -26.07 -5.90
N VAL A 890 36.95 -24.73 -5.92
CA VAL A 890 35.79 -23.88 -6.13
C VAL A 890 36.20 -22.66 -6.94
N LEU A 891 35.42 -22.32 -7.97
CA LEU A 891 35.60 -21.07 -8.71
C LEU A 891 34.76 -19.95 -8.08
N LEU A 892 35.36 -18.78 -7.91
CA LEU A 892 34.61 -17.57 -7.56
C LEU A 892 33.66 -17.18 -8.70
N GLU A 893 34.19 -17.19 -9.92
CA GLU A 893 33.56 -16.83 -11.18
C GLU A 893 34.11 -17.71 -12.32
N TRP A 894 33.31 -17.88 -13.38
CA TRP A 894 33.69 -18.58 -14.59
C TRP A 894 32.97 -17.94 -15.79
N HIS A 895 33.63 -17.93 -16.94
CA HIS A 895 33.08 -17.47 -18.20
C HIS A 895 33.19 -18.62 -19.21
N PRO A 896 32.11 -18.99 -19.94
CA PRO A 896 32.17 -20.03 -20.95
C PRO A 896 33.25 -19.76 -21.99
N GLN A 897 34.01 -20.80 -22.35
CA GLN A 897 34.94 -20.75 -23.47
C GLN A 897 34.47 -21.71 -24.59
N PRO A 898 34.83 -21.46 -25.86
CA PRO A 898 34.43 -22.33 -26.96
C PRO A 898 34.82 -23.80 -26.68
N GLY A 899 33.81 -24.68 -26.62
CA GLY A 899 33.99 -26.09 -26.27
C GLY A 899 33.90 -26.45 -24.78
N GLN A 900 33.54 -25.52 -23.89
CA GLN A 900 33.18 -25.81 -22.50
C GLN A 900 31.76 -25.36 -22.17
N GLU A 901 30.84 -26.31 -22.01
CA GLU A 901 29.44 -26.05 -21.65
C GLU A 901 29.24 -25.80 -20.14
N SER A 902 30.17 -26.27 -19.30
CA SER A 902 30.09 -26.20 -17.84
C SER A 902 31.45 -25.85 -17.19
N PRO A 903 31.46 -25.26 -15.98
CA PRO A 903 32.69 -24.91 -15.28
C PRO A 903 33.44 -26.18 -14.81
N PRO A 904 34.79 -26.19 -14.84
CA PRO A 904 35.58 -27.38 -14.53
C PRO A 904 35.56 -27.79 -13.04
N VAL A 905 35.15 -26.88 -12.15
CA VAL A 905 34.82 -27.13 -10.74
C VAL A 905 33.60 -26.28 -10.35
N PRO A 906 32.83 -26.64 -9.31
CA PRO A 906 31.66 -25.89 -8.89
C PRO A 906 31.97 -24.42 -8.57
N LEU A 907 31.00 -23.53 -8.81
CA LEU A 907 31.11 -22.12 -8.41
C LEU A 907 30.77 -21.95 -6.91
N LEU A 908 31.33 -20.93 -6.26
CA LEU A 908 31.05 -20.60 -4.85
C LEU A 908 29.54 -20.45 -4.62
N LYS A 909 28.85 -19.78 -5.54
CA LYS A 909 27.39 -19.60 -5.51
C LYS A 909 26.58 -20.90 -5.41
N ASP A 910 27.17 -22.03 -5.80
CA ASP A 910 26.55 -23.35 -5.87
C ASP A 910 27.02 -24.23 -4.70
N LYS A 911 28.34 -24.46 -4.53
CA LYS A 911 28.89 -25.27 -3.41
C LYS A 911 28.64 -24.64 -2.03
N PHE A 912 28.66 -23.30 -1.94
CA PHE A 912 28.45 -22.53 -0.71
C PHE A 912 27.21 -21.62 -0.81
N ALA A 913 26.13 -22.13 -1.40
CA ALA A 913 24.88 -21.40 -1.61
C ALA A 913 24.26 -20.84 -0.31
N SER A 914 24.47 -21.51 0.84
CA SER A 914 23.98 -21.09 2.16
C SER A 914 24.71 -19.85 2.67
N GLU A 915 26.04 -19.85 2.59
CA GLU A 915 26.92 -18.76 2.98
C GLU A 915 26.76 -17.56 2.05
N ARG A 916 26.65 -17.80 0.73
CA ARG A 916 26.28 -16.76 -0.23
C ARG A 916 24.91 -16.15 0.11
N ARG A 917 23.92 -16.94 0.56
CA ARG A 917 22.61 -16.43 0.99
C ARG A 917 22.71 -15.59 2.26
N LYS A 918 23.54 -15.98 3.24
CA LYS A 918 23.88 -15.16 4.43
C LYS A 918 24.58 -13.85 4.02
N ALA A 919 25.54 -13.90 3.08
CA ALA A 919 26.28 -12.75 2.59
C ALA A 919 25.41 -11.78 1.75
N LYS A 920 24.51 -12.30 0.91
CA LYS A 920 23.46 -11.52 0.24
C LYS A 920 22.59 -10.80 1.27
N MET A 921 22.12 -11.52 2.29
CA MET A 921 21.33 -10.96 3.38
C MET A 921 22.10 -9.89 4.16
N LEU A 922 23.41 -10.04 4.40
CA LEU A 922 24.26 -9.04 5.06
C LEU A 922 24.28 -7.72 4.29
N ASN A 923 24.60 -7.78 3.00
CA ASN A 923 24.76 -6.61 2.13
C ASN A 923 23.48 -5.74 2.11
N PHE A 924 22.32 -6.34 1.86
CA PHE A 924 21.04 -5.62 1.89
C PHE A 924 20.66 -5.17 3.32
N SER A 925 20.94 -5.99 4.35
CA SER A 925 20.69 -5.60 5.75
C SER A 925 21.48 -4.35 6.16
N ILE A 926 22.71 -4.20 5.68
CA ILE A 926 23.55 -3.04 5.96
C ILE A 926 23.09 -1.81 5.16
N ALA A 927 22.70 -1.98 3.88
CA ALA A 927 22.08 -0.91 3.10
C ALA A 927 20.79 -0.35 3.75
N TYR A 928 20.10 -1.15 4.57
CA TYR A 928 18.91 -0.76 5.31
C TYR A 928 19.15 -0.39 6.80
N GLY A 929 20.41 -0.30 7.25
CA GLY A 929 20.76 0.08 8.62
C GLY A 929 20.26 -0.91 9.69
N LYS A 930 20.16 -2.21 9.36
CA LYS A 930 19.75 -3.27 10.30
C LYS A 930 20.83 -3.50 11.34
N THR A 931 20.43 -3.72 12.60
CA THR A 931 21.35 -3.96 13.71
C THR A 931 21.83 -5.41 13.77
N ALA A 932 23.00 -5.64 14.38
CA ALA A 932 23.54 -6.99 14.60
C ALA A 932 22.56 -7.91 15.38
N VAL A 933 21.74 -7.36 16.29
CA VAL A 933 20.68 -8.11 16.99
C VAL A 933 19.59 -8.59 16.00
N GLY A 934 19.25 -7.77 15.01
CA GLY A 934 18.33 -8.16 13.94
C GLY A 934 18.93 -9.21 13.01
N LEU A 935 20.23 -9.14 12.71
CA LEU A 935 20.95 -10.12 11.90
C LEU A 935 21.11 -11.47 12.63
N ALA A 936 21.44 -11.46 13.92
CA ALA A 936 21.56 -12.67 14.74
C ALA A 936 20.29 -13.54 14.67
N ARG A 937 19.11 -12.90 14.79
CA ARG A 937 17.82 -13.59 14.71
C ARG A 937 17.52 -14.14 13.31
N ASP A 938 17.83 -13.40 12.25
CA ASP A 938 17.61 -13.85 10.87
C ASP A 938 18.52 -15.03 10.48
N TRP A 939 19.76 -15.05 10.97
CA TRP A 939 20.73 -16.12 10.73
C TRP A 939 20.63 -17.31 11.70
N LYS A 940 19.86 -17.17 12.80
CA LYS A 940 19.82 -18.09 13.95
C LYS A 940 21.21 -18.29 14.60
N VAL A 941 21.94 -17.21 14.82
CA VAL A 941 23.30 -17.21 15.41
C VAL A 941 23.39 -16.37 16.68
N SER A 942 24.51 -16.45 17.40
CA SER A 942 24.73 -15.62 18.59
C SER A 942 24.85 -14.12 18.25
N VAL A 943 24.48 -13.26 19.20
CA VAL A 943 24.64 -11.80 19.03
C VAL A 943 26.11 -11.38 18.98
N SER A 944 27.05 -12.19 19.49
CA SER A 944 28.50 -11.93 19.33
C SER A 944 28.94 -12.21 17.89
N GLU A 945 28.66 -13.41 17.39
CA GLU A 945 29.01 -13.84 16.03
C GLU A 945 28.43 -12.90 14.96
N ALA A 946 27.18 -12.44 15.14
CA ALA A 946 26.58 -11.43 14.26
C ALA A 946 27.27 -10.06 14.34
N ARG A 947 27.75 -9.63 15.52
CA ARG A 947 28.53 -8.39 15.67
C ARG A 947 29.91 -8.53 15.02
N GLU A 948 30.59 -9.64 15.24
CA GLU A 948 31.92 -9.93 14.68
C GLU A 948 31.87 -10.00 13.15
N THR A 949 30.86 -10.68 12.59
CA THR A 949 30.68 -10.78 11.13
C THR A 949 30.37 -9.42 10.51
N VAL A 950 29.57 -8.58 11.18
CA VAL A 950 29.34 -7.18 10.78
C VAL A 950 30.61 -6.34 10.91
N ALA A 951 31.43 -6.56 11.94
CA ALA A 951 32.70 -5.85 12.13
C ALA A 951 33.73 -6.22 11.05
N ARG A 952 33.81 -7.50 10.65
CA ARG A 952 34.60 -7.95 9.49
C ARG A 952 34.14 -7.26 8.19
N TRP A 953 32.83 -7.19 7.93
CA TRP A 953 32.31 -6.54 6.71
C TRP A 953 32.60 -5.02 6.65
N TYR A 954 32.69 -4.35 7.81
CA TYR A 954 33.07 -2.94 7.88
C TYR A 954 34.59 -2.71 7.89
N SER A 955 35.44 -3.71 8.16
CA SER A 955 36.88 -3.51 8.21
C SER A 955 37.49 -3.25 6.83
N ASP A 956 36.90 -3.80 5.78
CA ASP A 956 37.20 -3.50 4.37
C ASP A 956 36.25 -2.45 3.74
N ARG A 957 35.31 -1.87 4.51
CA ARG A 957 34.27 -0.92 4.03
C ARG A 957 33.98 0.24 5.00
N ALA A 958 35.03 0.80 5.61
CA ALA A 958 34.91 1.85 6.64
C ALA A 958 34.20 3.12 6.13
N GLU A 959 34.28 3.41 4.83
CA GLU A 959 33.61 4.53 4.16
C GLU A 959 32.09 4.41 4.25
N VAL A 960 31.52 3.20 4.18
CA VAL A 960 30.08 2.97 4.33
C VAL A 960 29.62 3.36 5.74
N LEU A 961 30.38 2.98 6.77
CA LEU A 961 30.05 3.34 8.15
C LEU A 961 30.13 4.86 8.39
N LYS A 962 31.18 5.50 7.85
CA LYS A 962 31.36 6.97 7.87
C LYS A 962 30.21 7.69 7.17
N TRP A 963 29.80 7.19 6.00
CA TRP A 963 28.68 7.71 5.23
C TRP A 963 27.34 7.55 5.96
N GLN A 964 27.06 6.38 6.55
CA GLN A 964 25.85 6.12 7.32
C GLN A 964 25.71 7.07 8.53
N GLU A 965 26.80 7.31 9.27
CA GLU A 965 26.74 8.24 10.39
C GLU A 965 26.60 9.70 9.94
N ALA A 966 27.19 10.08 8.80
CA ALA A 966 26.96 11.40 8.19
C ALA A 966 25.46 11.59 7.84
N ARG A 967 24.80 10.60 7.22
CA ARG A 967 23.36 10.63 6.93
C ARG A 967 22.49 10.75 8.20
N LYS A 968 22.84 10.02 9.27
CA LYS A 968 22.16 10.16 10.58
C LYS A 968 22.34 11.55 11.18
N GLN A 969 23.53 12.14 11.09
CA GLN A 969 23.79 13.48 11.60
C GLN A 969 23.08 14.57 10.77
N GLU A 970 22.99 14.40 9.46
CA GLU A 970 22.22 15.25 8.55
C GLU A 970 20.73 15.25 8.93
N ALA A 971 20.11 14.07 9.05
CA ALA A 971 18.72 13.93 9.49
C ALA A 971 18.45 14.53 10.89
N ARG A 972 19.41 14.45 11.82
CA ARG A 972 19.32 15.06 13.16
C ARG A 972 19.52 16.58 13.17
N LYS A 973 20.26 17.15 12.21
CA LYS A 973 20.62 18.59 12.16
C LYS A 973 19.71 19.41 11.26
N ILE A 974 19.47 18.91 10.04
CA ILE A 974 18.72 19.60 8.97
C ILE A 974 17.25 19.14 8.96
N GLY A 975 16.96 17.93 9.44
CA GLY A 975 15.60 17.36 9.43
C GLY A 975 15.22 16.67 8.11
N CYS A 976 16.19 16.43 7.22
CA CYS A 976 15.98 15.72 5.95
C CYS A 976 17.23 14.94 5.52
N VAL A 977 17.09 14.14 4.46
CA VAL A 977 18.18 13.62 3.61
C VAL A 977 17.76 13.67 2.14
N TYR A 978 18.73 13.58 1.22
CA TYR A 978 18.52 13.73 -0.22
C TYR A 978 18.87 12.45 -1.01
N THR A 979 18.25 12.29 -2.18
CA THR A 979 18.62 11.28 -3.20
C THR A 979 19.71 11.82 -4.14
N LEU A 980 20.18 10.97 -5.07
CA LEU A 980 21.15 11.31 -6.12
C LEU A 980 20.69 12.49 -6.99
N LEU A 981 19.40 12.54 -7.34
CA LEU A 981 18.80 13.68 -8.04
C LEU A 981 18.24 14.76 -7.10
N GLY A 982 18.64 14.78 -5.82
CA GLY A 982 18.31 15.87 -4.91
C GLY A 982 16.88 15.91 -4.39
N ARG A 983 16.07 14.85 -4.59
CA ARG A 983 14.75 14.76 -3.94
C ARG A 983 14.93 14.60 -2.43
N ALA A 984 14.22 15.40 -1.64
CA ALA A 984 14.31 15.39 -0.19
C ALA A 984 13.29 14.44 0.44
N ARG A 985 13.69 13.69 1.47
CA ARG A 985 12.77 13.11 2.46
C ARG A 985 12.95 13.83 3.79
N THR A 986 11.85 14.38 4.28
CA THR A 986 11.70 15.11 5.54
C THR A 986 11.53 14.14 6.72
N PHE A 987 11.91 14.58 7.92
CA PHE A 987 11.73 13.84 9.16
C PHE A 987 11.19 14.75 10.28
N PRO A 988 10.33 14.22 11.18
CA PRO A 988 9.87 14.98 12.34
C PRO A 988 11.01 15.23 13.33
N SER A 989 10.94 16.38 14.02
CA SER A 989 11.96 16.83 14.98
C SER A 989 12.36 15.77 16.00
N THR A 990 13.64 15.44 16.05
CA THR A 990 14.18 14.41 16.96
C THR A 990 14.22 14.85 18.43
N LYS A 991 13.98 16.14 18.75
CA LYS A 991 14.10 16.72 20.10
C LYS A 991 13.29 15.98 21.18
N HIS A 992 12.09 15.49 20.83
CA HIS A 992 11.20 14.76 21.75
C HIS A 992 10.91 13.32 21.29
N ALA A 993 11.66 12.81 20.31
CA ALA A 993 11.43 11.49 19.74
C ALA A 993 11.83 10.36 20.72
N SER A 994 10.95 9.37 20.89
CA SER A 994 11.26 8.14 21.62
C SER A 994 12.42 7.36 20.97
N PRO A 995 13.09 6.44 21.70
CA PRO A 995 14.17 5.62 21.13
C PRO A 995 13.72 4.83 19.88
N SER A 996 12.47 4.36 19.85
CA SER A 996 11.90 3.66 18.69
C SER A 996 11.75 4.58 17.47
N GLN A 997 11.22 5.79 17.67
CA GLN A 997 11.09 6.80 16.60
C GLN A 997 12.47 7.25 16.10
N ARG A 998 13.44 7.52 16.98
CA ARG A 998 14.83 7.83 16.59
C ARG A 998 15.44 6.71 15.76
N GLY A 999 15.33 5.45 16.22
CA GLY A 999 15.82 4.31 15.44
C GLY A 999 15.13 4.14 14.08
N HIS A 1000 13.85 4.52 13.95
CA HIS A 1000 13.15 4.53 12.65
C HIS A 1000 13.69 5.63 11.73
N ILE A 1001 13.80 6.87 12.22
CA ILE A 1001 14.37 8.01 11.47
C ILE A 1001 15.80 7.71 11.02
N GLU A 1002 16.63 7.14 11.90
CA GLU A 1002 18.04 6.83 11.59
C GLU A 1002 18.18 5.73 10.53
N ARG A 1003 17.30 4.72 10.51
CA ARG A 1003 17.23 3.75 9.41
C ARG A 1003 16.72 4.38 8.11
N ALA A 1004 15.69 5.22 8.19
CA ALA A 1004 15.16 5.93 7.03
C ALA A 1004 16.19 6.89 6.41
N ALA A 1005 17.02 7.55 7.23
CA ALA A 1005 18.09 8.43 6.78
C ALA A 1005 19.20 7.68 6.01
N ILE A 1006 19.47 6.41 6.34
CA ILE A 1006 20.39 5.53 5.60
C ILE A 1006 19.72 4.97 4.33
N ASN A 1007 18.49 4.49 4.47
CA ASN A 1007 17.74 3.78 3.43
C ASN A 1007 17.31 4.69 2.26
N THR A 1008 16.86 5.92 2.53
CA THR A 1008 16.27 6.79 1.48
C THR A 1008 17.29 7.22 0.42
N PRO A 1009 18.51 7.68 0.76
CA PRO A 1009 19.51 8.01 -0.25
C PRO A 1009 19.85 6.83 -1.16
N VAL A 1010 19.72 5.58 -0.69
CA VAL A 1010 19.91 4.39 -1.54
C VAL A 1010 18.66 4.10 -2.38
N GLN A 1011 17.54 3.77 -1.74
CA GLN A 1011 16.33 3.31 -2.44
C GLN A 1011 15.65 4.41 -3.27
N GLY A 1012 15.73 5.67 -2.81
CA GLY A 1012 15.21 6.80 -3.55
C GLY A 1012 16.06 7.14 -4.78
N SER A 1013 17.38 6.94 -4.71
CA SER A 1013 18.25 7.04 -5.89
C SER A 1013 18.06 5.86 -6.85
N ALA A 1014 17.67 4.68 -6.35
CA ALA A 1014 17.28 3.55 -7.21
C ALA A 1014 16.00 3.87 -7.98
N ALA A 1015 15.02 4.49 -7.32
CA ALA A 1015 13.84 5.04 -7.99
C ALA A 1015 14.19 6.16 -8.99
N ASP A 1016 15.14 7.03 -8.66
CA ASP A 1016 15.62 8.09 -9.58
C ASP A 1016 16.26 7.48 -10.84
N VAL A 1017 17.11 6.46 -10.69
CA VAL A 1017 17.75 5.73 -11.81
C VAL A 1017 16.69 5.05 -12.68
N ALA A 1018 15.75 4.30 -12.07
CA ALA A 1018 14.70 3.61 -12.81
C ALA A 1018 13.78 4.59 -13.55
N MET A 1019 13.36 5.68 -12.91
CA MET A 1019 12.59 6.77 -13.52
C MET A 1019 13.31 7.34 -14.75
N CYS A 1020 14.60 7.64 -14.63
CA CYS A 1020 15.37 8.20 -15.74
C CYS A 1020 15.55 7.18 -16.88
N ALA A 1021 15.80 5.90 -16.57
CA ALA A 1021 15.88 4.83 -17.56
C ALA A 1021 14.57 4.66 -18.36
N MET A 1022 13.42 4.70 -17.67
CA MET A 1022 12.10 4.67 -18.30
C MET A 1022 11.87 5.90 -19.20
N LEU A 1023 12.36 7.08 -18.78
CA LEU A 1023 12.31 8.28 -19.61
C LEU A 1023 13.22 8.17 -20.85
N GLU A 1024 14.44 7.63 -20.74
CA GLU A 1024 15.31 7.41 -21.92
C GLU A 1024 14.70 6.40 -22.91
N ILE A 1025 14.14 5.29 -22.40
CA ILE A 1025 13.37 4.31 -23.18
C ILE A 1025 12.18 5.00 -23.88
N SER A 1026 11.42 5.83 -23.16
CA SER A 1026 10.26 6.56 -23.68
C SER A 1026 10.64 7.68 -24.65
N LYS A 1027 11.80 8.31 -24.52
CA LYS A 1027 12.33 9.28 -25.50
C LYS A 1027 12.71 8.56 -26.81
N ASN A 1028 13.35 7.40 -26.71
CA ASN A 1028 14.04 6.71 -27.82
C ASN A 1028 13.17 6.56 -29.10
N ALA A 1029 13.62 7.21 -30.19
CA ALA A 1029 12.91 7.20 -31.46
C ALA A 1029 12.92 5.83 -32.16
N ARG A 1030 14.02 5.07 -32.04
CA ARG A 1030 14.16 3.76 -32.71
C ARG A 1030 13.28 2.69 -32.06
N LEU A 1031 13.10 2.71 -30.74
CA LEU A 1031 12.13 1.83 -30.08
C LEU A 1031 10.70 2.10 -30.56
N LYS A 1032 10.30 3.37 -30.71
CA LYS A 1032 8.98 3.75 -31.26
C LYS A 1032 8.80 3.32 -32.71
N GLU A 1033 9.81 3.55 -33.55
CA GLU A 1033 9.83 3.12 -34.97
C GLU A 1033 9.69 1.60 -35.11
N LEU A 1034 10.37 0.84 -34.24
CA LEU A 1034 10.26 -0.61 -34.16
C LEU A 1034 8.98 -1.11 -33.46
N GLY A 1035 8.07 -0.23 -33.05
CA GLY A 1035 6.78 -0.60 -32.43
C GLY A 1035 6.85 -1.07 -30.96
N TRP A 1036 7.95 -0.81 -30.25
CA TRP A 1036 8.13 -1.25 -28.86
C TRP A 1036 7.49 -0.28 -27.85
N LYS A 1037 6.71 -0.86 -26.93
CA LYS A 1037 5.99 -0.17 -25.86
C LYS A 1037 6.56 -0.58 -24.50
N LEU A 1038 6.76 0.38 -23.60
CA LEU A 1038 7.03 0.11 -22.18
C LEU A 1038 5.69 -0.18 -21.49
N LEU A 1039 5.55 -1.37 -20.90
CA LEU A 1039 4.30 -1.80 -20.26
C LEU A 1039 4.36 -1.64 -18.74
N LEU A 1040 5.42 -2.18 -18.11
CA LEU A 1040 5.50 -2.31 -16.66
C LEU A 1040 6.89 -1.98 -16.13
N GLN A 1041 6.90 -1.60 -14.86
CA GLN A 1041 8.08 -1.48 -14.01
C GLN A 1041 7.80 -2.30 -12.75
N VAL A 1042 8.75 -3.14 -12.33
CA VAL A 1042 8.63 -3.99 -11.13
C VAL A 1042 9.97 -4.00 -10.39
N HIS A 1043 10.01 -3.54 -9.13
CA HIS A 1043 11.27 -3.42 -8.36
C HIS A 1043 12.34 -2.57 -9.06
N ASP A 1044 13.36 -3.19 -9.66
CA ASP A 1044 14.44 -2.54 -10.45
C ASP A 1044 14.39 -2.97 -11.95
N GLU A 1045 13.34 -3.70 -12.34
CA GLU A 1045 13.10 -4.25 -13.68
C GLU A 1045 12.10 -3.39 -14.48
N VAL A 1046 12.23 -3.44 -15.81
CA VAL A 1046 11.26 -2.94 -16.80
C VAL A 1046 10.84 -4.05 -17.76
N ILE A 1047 9.60 -3.99 -18.23
CA ILE A 1047 9.02 -4.93 -19.19
C ILE A 1047 8.48 -4.14 -20.39
N LEU A 1048 8.93 -4.51 -21.59
CA LEU A 1048 8.47 -3.94 -22.85
C LEU A 1048 7.83 -5.02 -23.72
N GLU A 1049 6.95 -4.63 -24.64
CA GLU A 1049 6.37 -5.51 -25.67
C GLU A 1049 6.52 -4.88 -27.06
N GLY A 1050 6.82 -5.71 -28.07
CA GLY A 1050 6.89 -5.30 -29.47
C GLY A 1050 7.17 -6.46 -30.43
N PRO A 1051 7.28 -6.19 -31.75
CA PRO A 1051 7.39 -7.20 -32.80
C PRO A 1051 8.59 -8.14 -32.64
N THR A 1052 8.36 -9.45 -32.69
CA THR A 1052 9.40 -10.48 -32.43
C THR A 1052 10.64 -10.31 -33.30
N GLU A 1053 10.45 -9.98 -34.57
CA GLU A 1053 11.50 -9.77 -35.58
C GLU A 1053 12.56 -8.72 -35.20
N SER A 1054 12.20 -7.75 -34.36
CA SER A 1054 13.08 -6.65 -33.94
C SER A 1054 13.59 -6.79 -32.50
N ALA A 1055 13.22 -7.88 -31.80
CA ALA A 1055 13.44 -8.03 -30.37
C ALA A 1055 14.92 -7.99 -29.94
N GLU A 1056 15.84 -8.54 -30.74
CA GLU A 1056 17.29 -8.48 -30.42
C GLU A 1056 17.84 -7.04 -30.50
N VAL A 1057 17.40 -6.29 -31.52
CA VAL A 1057 17.79 -4.88 -31.71
C VAL A 1057 17.18 -4.00 -30.62
N ALA A 1058 15.89 -4.19 -30.31
CA ALA A 1058 15.22 -3.47 -29.24
C ALA A 1058 15.81 -3.78 -27.86
N LYS A 1059 16.16 -5.05 -27.58
CA LYS A 1059 16.85 -5.46 -26.35
C LYS A 1059 18.19 -4.74 -26.17
N ALA A 1060 19.01 -4.66 -27.22
CA ALA A 1060 20.27 -3.91 -27.19
C ALA A 1060 20.06 -2.42 -26.88
N ILE A 1061 19.03 -1.80 -27.45
CA ILE A 1061 18.69 -0.39 -27.18
C ILE A 1061 18.18 -0.19 -25.74
N VAL A 1062 17.35 -1.10 -25.22
CA VAL A 1062 16.87 -1.06 -23.82
C VAL A 1062 18.04 -1.17 -22.84
N VAL A 1063 18.98 -2.09 -23.09
CA VAL A 1063 20.22 -2.22 -22.30
C VAL A 1063 21.04 -0.93 -22.34
N ASP A 1064 21.19 -0.29 -23.50
CA ASP A 1064 21.93 0.98 -23.61
C ASP A 1064 21.26 2.09 -22.79
N CYS A 1065 19.95 2.33 -22.99
CA CYS A 1065 19.16 3.31 -22.25
C CYS A 1065 19.19 3.08 -20.73
N MET A 1066 19.11 1.83 -20.28
CA MET A 1066 19.20 1.50 -18.85
C MET A 1066 20.62 1.67 -18.29
N SER A 1067 21.65 1.30 -19.05
CA SER A 1067 23.05 1.47 -18.61
C SER A 1067 23.49 2.95 -18.54
N LYS A 1068 22.82 3.82 -19.30
CA LYS A 1068 23.13 5.25 -19.46
C LYS A 1068 21.89 6.16 -19.24
N PRO A 1069 21.20 6.08 -18.09
CA PRO A 1069 19.86 6.62 -17.95
C PRO A 1069 19.78 8.14 -17.81
N PHE A 1070 20.91 8.85 -17.67
CA PHE A 1070 20.96 10.29 -17.44
C PHE A 1070 21.29 11.04 -18.73
N ASP A 1071 20.31 11.19 -19.62
CA ASP A 1071 20.43 11.82 -20.94
C ASP A 1071 21.60 11.20 -21.76
N GLY A 1072 21.52 9.89 -21.97
CA GLY A 1072 22.55 9.08 -22.65
C GLY A 1072 23.85 8.88 -21.88
N LYS A 1073 23.89 9.07 -20.54
CA LYS A 1073 25.10 8.94 -19.71
C LYS A 1073 24.88 8.17 -18.41
N ASN A 1074 25.95 7.54 -17.91
CA ASN A 1074 26.05 7.09 -16.52
C ASN A 1074 26.75 8.17 -15.69
N ILE A 1075 26.22 8.51 -14.51
CA ILE A 1075 26.82 9.47 -13.56
C ILE A 1075 27.40 8.79 -12.30
N LEU A 1076 27.22 7.47 -12.17
CA LEU A 1076 27.74 6.71 -11.05
C LEU A 1076 29.25 6.46 -11.23
N LYS A 1077 29.90 6.00 -10.16
CA LYS A 1077 31.32 5.60 -10.15
C LYS A 1077 31.52 4.11 -10.48
N VAL A 1078 30.45 3.46 -10.92
CA VAL A 1078 30.35 2.03 -11.25
C VAL A 1078 29.36 1.91 -12.39
N ASP A 1079 29.58 0.94 -13.27
CA ASP A 1079 28.66 0.69 -14.39
C ASP A 1079 27.32 0.15 -13.90
N LEU A 1080 26.26 0.63 -14.54
CA LEU A 1080 24.91 0.13 -14.35
C LEU A 1080 24.74 -1.14 -15.19
N SER A 1081 25.14 -2.28 -14.63
CA SER A 1081 24.94 -3.60 -15.23
C SER A 1081 23.44 -3.88 -15.40
N VAL A 1082 23.04 -4.27 -16.60
CA VAL A 1082 21.66 -4.66 -16.95
C VAL A 1082 21.71 -6.07 -17.51
N ASP A 1083 20.91 -6.98 -16.95
CA ASP A 1083 20.61 -8.27 -17.57
C ASP A 1083 19.29 -8.14 -18.32
N ALA A 1084 19.23 -8.64 -19.56
CA ALA A 1084 18.06 -8.49 -20.42
C ALA A 1084 17.91 -9.67 -21.39
N LYS A 1085 16.68 -10.17 -21.50
CA LYS A 1085 16.28 -11.24 -22.44
C LYS A 1085 14.96 -10.87 -23.10
N PHE A 1086 14.57 -11.62 -24.13
CA PHE A 1086 13.20 -11.59 -24.63
C PHE A 1086 12.61 -13.01 -24.74
N ALA A 1087 11.30 -13.13 -24.53
CA ALA A 1087 10.55 -14.38 -24.71
C ALA A 1087 9.06 -14.10 -24.97
N LYS A 1088 8.25 -15.15 -25.10
CA LYS A 1088 6.78 -15.02 -25.27
C LYS A 1088 6.02 -14.73 -23.97
N ASN A 1089 6.63 -15.00 -22.81
CA ASN A 1089 6.06 -14.75 -21.50
C ASN A 1089 7.13 -14.26 -20.51
N TRP A 1090 6.70 -13.62 -19.41
CA TRP A 1090 7.60 -13.02 -18.42
C TRP A 1090 8.46 -14.06 -17.67
N TYR A 1091 7.94 -15.26 -17.39
CA TYR A 1091 8.71 -16.31 -16.71
C TYR A 1091 9.91 -16.77 -17.54
N SER A 1092 9.72 -17.00 -18.84
CA SER A 1092 10.78 -17.43 -19.77
C SER A 1092 11.77 -16.31 -20.14
N ALA A 1093 11.40 -15.04 -19.95
CA ALA A 1093 12.28 -13.90 -20.16
C ALA A 1093 13.07 -13.50 -18.90
N LYS A 1094 12.81 -14.13 -17.75
CA LYS A 1094 13.52 -13.85 -16.49
C LYS A 1094 14.74 -14.76 -16.28
#